data_AF-A0A6N9VKT6-F1
#
_entry.id   AF-A0A6N9VKT6-F1
#
_cell.length_a   1.000
_cell.length_b   1.000
_cell.length_c   1.000
_cell.angle_alpha   90.00
_cell.angle_beta   90.00
_cell.angle_gamma   90.00
#
_symmetry.space_group_name_H-M   'P 1'
#
loop_
_entity.id
_entity.type
_entity.pdbx_description
1 polymer ?
#
loop_
_entity_poly.entity_id
_entity_poly.type
_entity_poly.pdbx_seq_one_letter_code
_entity_poly.pdbx_strand_id
1 'polypeptide(L)'
;MDTPAELSVPHRAATHGSHVVIDIGGTWFRSARRGPSGELTNLSRQYAINYLNHPHLTPTRLRQRLVDYIIQQTRRLERPDSDGSPRVSISMGAAVNGHNGIILNAGPLWGPESEPFDLRGALNRVRSDVEWSIVNDVTALAMHFACKPQYRGLKKISVLTLSTGIALRTIEVAELRVPIHPRRGIQGEIGHIAIDFSAGRTALELRCDCGGHSHLNAYCSGRGIPQVMASLAAALGEKEWRSPELLQDPSLWAKSLKQGLADHTSSAELLLDSVVRPIAQSIVSLLSIDPEIGRIIVTGGVVRSLGRPYEIALLRNLDRLGLYMLSEDDPDHLAGMIDFADSDDEAGLHGAAIAADLVETSRPHGESSVLSLSLRSHHARRMAERVEVSYDVKITTSSAGKELADTLVAMESGAQPLLLADANVSRIYGQSLVQELEAAGFRPLLKNVTAGELSKNWETLENILRVFESTGVSRNQHPIVALGGGAVLDSVGLAAGLYRRGVPYVRVPTSLVGLIDASVGAKVAINLFGHKNRVGLFYTPNSVILDAAFLRTLPPRFMISGLAEMIKIAVVAETELFGLMELHSACLTDPSFYRTEPGLGLLARAADAMMSSLEGNLWESNLERSVDFGHSLTQVLETVCPPMTHGEAVAVDMALSLEIGRARRITASHLADRIIRMIRAIGLPVHSPNVSVDQLMGALMEAASHRGGWQRLPLIRGIGEPPVFVSDIKRGELTEAWARLELEGRRL
;
A
#
# COMPACT_ATOMS: atom_id res chain seq x y z
N MET A 1 -35.76 -20.01 -46.50
CA MET A 1 -35.19 -21.14 -45.76
C MET A 1 -33.69 -20.91 -45.77
N ASP A 2 -33.07 -20.80 -44.61
CA ASP A 2 -31.64 -21.01 -44.37
C ASP A 2 -31.43 -20.92 -42.86
N THR A 3 -31.20 -22.06 -42.21
CA THR A 3 -30.96 -22.14 -40.77
C THR A 3 -29.50 -21.81 -40.48
N PRO A 4 -29.19 -20.78 -39.66
CA PRO A 4 -27.84 -20.56 -39.18
C PRO A 4 -27.35 -21.82 -38.44
N ALA A 5 -26.14 -22.27 -38.75
CA ALA A 5 -25.61 -23.50 -38.17
C ALA A 5 -25.46 -23.37 -36.64
N GLU A 6 -25.90 -24.39 -35.91
CA GLU A 6 -25.72 -24.46 -34.46
C GLU A 6 -24.22 -24.52 -34.14
N LEU A 7 -23.68 -23.42 -33.62
CA LEU A 7 -22.37 -23.41 -32.97
C LEU A 7 -22.49 -24.23 -31.67
N SER A 8 -22.20 -25.52 -31.80
CA SER A 8 -22.21 -26.50 -30.72
C SER A 8 -21.07 -26.22 -29.72
N VAL A 9 -21.33 -25.26 -28.83
CA VAL A 9 -20.49 -24.99 -27.65
C VAL A 9 -20.23 -26.33 -26.95
N PRO A 10 -18.96 -26.72 -26.75
CA PRO A 10 -18.64 -28.06 -26.30
C PRO A 10 -19.28 -28.31 -24.94
N HIS A 11 -20.12 -29.34 -24.88
CA HIS A 11 -20.86 -29.70 -23.68
C HIS A 11 -19.87 -30.24 -22.64
N ARG A 12 -19.25 -29.34 -21.85
CA ARG A 12 -18.54 -29.67 -20.61
C ARG A 12 -19.57 -30.14 -19.57
N ALA A 13 -20.13 -31.33 -19.82
CA ALA A 13 -20.62 -32.18 -18.77
C ALA A 13 -19.41 -32.54 -17.90
N ALA A 14 -19.17 -31.74 -16.85
CA ALA A 14 -18.30 -32.15 -15.78
C ALA A 14 -18.80 -33.51 -15.27
N THR A 15 -17.91 -34.47 -15.08
CA THR A 15 -18.28 -35.80 -14.56
C THR A 15 -18.74 -35.65 -13.11
N HIS A 16 -20.05 -35.45 -12.92
CA HIS A 16 -20.64 -35.18 -11.61
C HIS A 16 -20.47 -36.38 -10.66
N GLY A 17 -19.44 -36.33 -9.83
CA GLY A 17 -19.30 -37.28 -8.71
C GLY A 17 -20.47 -37.10 -7.75
N SER A 18 -21.11 -38.20 -7.35
CA SER A 18 -22.25 -38.11 -6.42
C SER A 18 -21.76 -37.67 -5.05
N HIS A 19 -22.15 -36.47 -4.62
CA HIS A 19 -21.73 -35.87 -3.35
C HIS A 19 -22.93 -35.45 -2.50
N VAL A 20 -22.70 -35.32 -1.19
CA VAL A 20 -23.70 -34.74 -0.28
C VAL A 20 -23.69 -33.22 -0.46
N VAL A 21 -24.86 -32.61 -0.59
CA VAL A 21 -25.03 -31.15 -0.64
C VAL A 21 -25.72 -30.68 0.63
N ILE A 22 -25.22 -29.59 1.23
CA ILE A 22 -25.75 -28.99 2.45
C ILE A 22 -25.81 -27.47 2.24
N ASP A 23 -26.88 -26.83 2.71
CA ASP A 23 -27.06 -25.39 2.66
C ASP A 23 -27.41 -24.88 4.06
N ILE A 24 -26.57 -23.98 4.59
CA ILE A 24 -26.61 -23.47 5.97
C ILE A 24 -26.99 -21.99 5.93
N GLY A 25 -28.28 -21.70 5.76
CA GLY A 25 -28.81 -20.34 5.79
C GLY A 25 -29.16 -19.85 7.20
N GLY A 26 -29.30 -18.53 7.37
CA GLY A 26 -29.66 -17.91 8.66
C GLY A 26 -31.05 -18.26 9.21
N THR A 27 -31.94 -18.84 8.39
CA THR A 27 -33.32 -19.25 8.76
C THR A 27 -33.56 -20.76 8.63
N TRP A 28 -32.97 -21.38 7.61
CA TRP A 28 -33.18 -22.78 7.24
C TRP A 28 -31.85 -23.47 6.98
N PHE A 29 -31.69 -24.69 7.48
CA PHE A 29 -30.66 -25.62 7.01
C PHE A 29 -31.33 -26.66 6.09
N ARG A 30 -30.68 -26.97 4.96
CA ARG A 30 -31.13 -27.97 3.99
C ARG A 30 -30.01 -28.98 3.72
N SER A 31 -30.37 -30.21 3.37
CA SER A 31 -29.39 -31.23 2.92
C SER A 31 -30.01 -32.24 1.96
N ALA A 32 -29.26 -32.66 0.94
CA ALA A 32 -29.66 -33.68 -0.03
C ALA A 32 -28.42 -34.46 -0.53
N ARG A 33 -28.63 -35.57 -1.24
CA ARG A 33 -27.58 -36.26 -2.00
C ARG A 33 -27.75 -35.91 -3.48
N ARG A 34 -26.73 -35.32 -4.10
CA ARG A 34 -26.71 -35.06 -5.54
C ARG A 34 -26.21 -36.29 -6.28
N GLY A 35 -26.90 -36.68 -7.34
CA GLY A 35 -26.48 -37.77 -8.23
C GLY A 35 -25.77 -37.29 -9.51
N PRO A 36 -25.37 -38.23 -10.38
CA PRO A 36 -24.53 -37.93 -11.54
C PRO A 36 -25.20 -37.18 -12.69
N SER A 37 -26.54 -37.08 -12.74
CA SER A 37 -27.24 -36.16 -13.66
C SER A 37 -27.54 -34.80 -13.03
N GLY A 38 -27.08 -34.57 -11.80
CA GLY A 38 -27.23 -33.35 -11.03
C GLY A 38 -28.52 -33.30 -10.19
N GLU A 39 -29.28 -34.39 -10.19
CA GLU A 39 -30.54 -34.58 -9.48
C GLU A 39 -30.35 -34.62 -7.96
N LEU A 40 -31.27 -34.02 -7.21
CA LEU A 40 -31.25 -34.04 -5.73
C LEU A 40 -32.18 -35.12 -5.18
N THR A 41 -31.68 -35.90 -4.23
CA THR A 41 -32.40 -37.01 -3.59
C THR A 41 -32.28 -36.94 -2.07
N ASN A 42 -33.23 -37.54 -1.35
CA ASN A 42 -33.27 -37.58 0.13
C ASN A 42 -33.21 -36.20 0.81
N LEU A 43 -33.79 -35.18 0.14
CA LEU A 43 -33.87 -33.80 0.60
C LEU A 43 -34.48 -33.72 2.02
N SER A 44 -33.86 -32.94 2.88
CA SER A 44 -34.32 -32.64 4.23
C SER A 44 -34.11 -31.16 4.53
N ARG A 45 -35.05 -30.58 5.30
CA ARG A 45 -35.10 -29.17 5.69
C ARG A 45 -35.41 -29.07 7.17
N GLN A 46 -34.71 -28.21 7.89
CA GLN A 46 -35.00 -27.86 9.28
C GLN A 46 -34.72 -26.38 9.55
N TYR A 47 -35.27 -25.83 10.63
CA TYR A 47 -34.90 -24.49 11.08
C TYR A 47 -33.40 -24.39 11.42
N ALA A 48 -32.84 -23.21 11.19
CA ALA A 48 -31.43 -22.94 11.46
C ALA A 48 -31.11 -22.99 12.96
N ILE A 49 -29.98 -23.60 13.30
CA ILE A 49 -29.42 -23.60 14.65
C ILE A 49 -28.69 -22.27 14.85
N ASN A 50 -29.41 -21.25 15.33
CA ASN A 50 -28.91 -19.89 15.50
C ASN A 50 -29.22 -19.31 16.90
N TYR A 51 -28.65 -18.15 17.22
CA TYR A 51 -28.83 -17.47 18.51
C TYR A 51 -30.26 -16.99 18.80
N LEU A 52 -31.14 -16.82 17.80
CA LEU A 52 -32.54 -16.42 18.01
C LEU A 52 -33.43 -17.63 18.37
N ASN A 53 -33.23 -18.75 17.69
CA ASN A 53 -33.93 -20.01 17.93
C ASN A 53 -33.41 -20.72 19.20
N HIS A 54 -32.18 -20.43 19.61
CA HIS A 54 -31.52 -21.02 20.79
C HIS A 54 -30.75 -19.95 21.62
N PRO A 55 -31.43 -18.96 22.22
CA PRO A 55 -30.79 -17.84 22.94
C PRO A 55 -30.06 -18.27 24.23
N HIS A 56 -30.26 -19.52 24.66
CA HIS A 56 -29.59 -20.15 25.79
C HIS A 56 -28.25 -20.83 25.43
N LEU A 57 -27.78 -20.73 24.17
CA LEU A 57 -26.53 -21.34 23.71
C LEU A 57 -25.46 -20.29 23.41
N THR A 58 -24.25 -20.54 23.90
CA THR A 58 -23.07 -19.72 23.55
C THR A 58 -22.67 -19.91 22.09
N PRO A 59 -21.97 -18.94 21.46
CA PRO A 59 -21.44 -19.07 20.10
C PRO A 59 -20.64 -20.36 19.87
N THR A 60 -19.83 -20.77 20.85
CA THR A 60 -19.09 -22.05 20.81
C THR A 60 -20.02 -23.27 20.75
N ARG A 61 -21.14 -23.26 21.48
CA ARG A 61 -22.11 -24.38 21.48
C ARG A 61 -22.98 -24.38 20.22
N LEU A 62 -23.26 -23.21 19.64
CA LEU A 62 -23.87 -23.08 18.30
C LEU A 62 -22.94 -23.62 17.20
N ARG A 63 -21.66 -23.20 17.19
CA ARG A 63 -20.61 -23.73 16.29
C ARG A 63 -20.49 -25.25 16.40
N GLN A 64 -20.50 -25.81 17.61
CA GLN A 64 -20.48 -27.28 17.80
C GLN A 64 -21.74 -27.95 17.24
N ARG A 65 -22.95 -27.47 17.55
CA ARG A 65 -24.19 -28.06 17.02
C ARG A 65 -24.27 -28.02 15.49
N LEU A 66 -23.67 -27.01 14.85
CA LEU A 66 -23.55 -26.94 13.39
C LEU A 66 -22.64 -28.05 12.84
N VAL A 67 -21.49 -28.31 13.48
CA VAL A 67 -20.61 -29.44 13.15
C VAL A 67 -21.35 -30.76 13.36
N ASP A 68 -22.02 -30.94 14.50
CA ASP A 68 -22.80 -32.15 14.82
C ASP A 68 -23.87 -32.41 13.74
N TYR A 69 -24.62 -31.39 13.33
CA TYR A 69 -25.62 -31.46 12.26
C TYR A 69 -25.00 -31.86 10.91
N ILE A 70 -23.91 -31.21 10.48
CA ILE A 70 -23.26 -31.50 9.21
C ILE A 70 -22.77 -32.95 9.17
N ILE A 71 -22.13 -33.43 10.25
CA ILE A 71 -21.66 -34.82 10.37
C ILE A 71 -22.85 -35.81 10.37
N GLN A 72 -23.96 -35.47 11.01
CA GLN A 72 -25.19 -36.28 10.99
C GLN A 72 -25.81 -36.38 9.59
N GLN A 73 -25.96 -35.26 8.87
CA GLN A 73 -26.52 -35.27 7.52
C GLN A 73 -25.59 -35.98 6.52
N THR A 74 -24.28 -35.80 6.67
CA THR A 74 -23.26 -36.52 5.91
C THR A 74 -23.46 -38.02 6.05
N ARG A 75 -23.45 -38.55 7.29
CA ARG A 75 -23.71 -39.98 7.57
C ARG A 75 -25.07 -40.51 7.10
N ARG A 76 -26.09 -39.64 6.96
CA ARG A 76 -27.43 -40.00 6.44
C ARG A 76 -27.47 -40.10 4.91
N LEU A 77 -26.59 -39.39 4.21
CA LEU A 77 -26.65 -39.17 2.76
C LEU A 77 -25.49 -39.81 1.98
N GLU A 78 -24.44 -40.23 2.68
CA GLU A 78 -23.42 -41.14 2.16
C GLU A 78 -24.02 -42.50 1.76
N ARG A 79 -23.34 -43.22 0.86
CA ARG A 79 -23.57 -44.65 0.58
C ARG A 79 -22.26 -45.40 0.87
N PRO A 80 -22.31 -46.64 1.38
CA PRO A 80 -21.09 -47.39 1.70
C PRO A 80 -20.30 -47.85 0.46
N ASP A 81 -20.95 -47.95 -0.70
CA ASP A 81 -20.41 -48.64 -1.89
C ASP A 81 -19.72 -47.71 -2.91
N SER A 82 -19.23 -46.53 -2.50
CA SER A 82 -18.47 -45.63 -3.39
C SER A 82 -16.97 -45.83 -3.24
N ASP A 83 -16.29 -46.15 -4.34
CA ASP A 83 -14.87 -46.52 -4.42
C ASP A 83 -13.91 -45.30 -4.32
N GLY A 84 -14.11 -44.47 -3.29
CA GLY A 84 -13.36 -43.24 -3.05
C GLY A 84 -13.90 -42.43 -1.87
N SER A 85 -13.11 -41.45 -1.41
CA SER A 85 -13.47 -40.56 -0.29
C SER A 85 -14.86 -39.92 -0.50
N PRO A 86 -15.76 -39.95 0.49
CA PRO A 86 -17.03 -39.25 0.39
C PRO A 86 -16.82 -37.75 0.22
N ARG A 87 -17.61 -37.12 -0.65
CA ARG A 87 -17.53 -35.68 -0.95
C ARG A 87 -18.73 -34.95 -0.36
N VAL A 88 -18.50 -33.80 0.26
CA VAL A 88 -19.55 -32.95 0.84
C VAL A 88 -19.36 -31.49 0.42
N SER A 89 -20.41 -30.89 -0.12
CA SER A 89 -20.43 -29.54 -0.67
C SER A 89 -21.37 -28.65 0.14
N ILE A 90 -20.83 -27.61 0.79
CA ILE A 90 -21.56 -26.79 1.77
C ILE A 90 -21.71 -25.34 1.28
N SER A 91 -22.95 -24.92 1.02
CA SER A 91 -23.36 -23.52 0.95
C SER A 91 -23.49 -22.95 2.37
N MET A 92 -22.94 -21.76 2.60
CA MET A 92 -22.89 -21.13 3.92
C MET A 92 -23.36 -19.66 3.86
N GLY A 93 -24.46 -19.37 4.56
CA GLY A 93 -25.04 -18.03 4.75
C GLY A 93 -24.23 -17.16 5.72
N ALA A 94 -22.99 -16.89 5.35
CA ALA A 94 -22.01 -16.12 6.11
C ALA A 94 -20.95 -15.51 5.19
N ALA A 95 -20.19 -14.53 5.69
CA ALA A 95 -19.02 -14.01 5.00
C ALA A 95 -17.89 -15.05 5.06
N VAL A 96 -17.63 -15.75 3.96
CA VAL A 96 -16.58 -16.78 3.85
C VAL A 96 -15.40 -16.24 3.05
N ASN A 97 -14.18 -16.46 3.55
CA ASN A 97 -12.95 -16.18 2.81
C ASN A 97 -12.75 -17.25 1.72
N GLY A 98 -13.01 -16.89 0.46
CA GLY A 98 -12.95 -17.79 -0.69
C GLY A 98 -11.55 -18.36 -0.99
N HIS A 99 -10.47 -17.87 -0.38
CA HIS A 99 -9.13 -18.44 -0.55
C HIS A 99 -8.87 -19.67 0.34
N ASN A 100 -9.59 -19.82 1.46
CA ASN A 100 -9.31 -20.88 2.45
C ASN A 100 -10.54 -21.56 3.07
N GLY A 101 -11.75 -21.01 2.88
CA GLY A 101 -13.00 -21.54 3.43
C GLY A 101 -13.24 -21.18 4.90
N ILE A 102 -12.42 -20.31 5.50
CA ILE A 102 -12.67 -19.81 6.87
C ILE A 102 -13.87 -18.86 6.83
N ILE A 103 -14.83 -19.10 7.72
CA ILE A 103 -15.97 -18.21 7.92
C ILE A 103 -15.45 -17.01 8.73
N LEU A 104 -15.54 -15.80 8.20
CA LEU A 104 -15.02 -14.58 8.82
C LEU A 104 -16.02 -13.98 9.82
N ASN A 105 -17.31 -13.96 9.44
CA ASN A 105 -18.40 -13.50 10.28
C ASN A 105 -19.72 -14.17 9.84
N ALA A 106 -20.54 -14.58 10.80
CA ALA A 106 -21.86 -15.17 10.59
C ALA A 106 -22.87 -14.64 11.63
N GLY A 107 -22.98 -13.32 11.78
CA GLY A 107 -23.93 -12.65 12.68
C GLY A 107 -25.34 -13.28 12.73
N PRO A 108 -26.00 -13.60 11.60
CA PRO A 108 -27.30 -14.25 11.58
C PRO A 108 -27.39 -15.63 12.26
N LEU A 109 -26.24 -16.32 12.40
CA LEU A 109 -26.11 -17.62 13.09
C LEU A 109 -25.64 -17.47 14.54
N TRP A 110 -24.57 -16.70 14.80
CA TRP A 110 -23.90 -16.69 16.11
C TRP A 110 -24.18 -15.45 16.98
N GLY A 111 -24.81 -14.40 16.43
CA GLY A 111 -25.02 -13.12 17.11
C GLY A 111 -23.89 -12.10 16.88
N PRO A 112 -23.92 -10.95 17.58
CA PRO A 112 -23.06 -9.80 17.30
C PRO A 112 -21.58 -10.04 17.62
N GLU A 113 -21.24 -10.93 18.55
CA GLU A 113 -19.86 -11.27 18.93
C GLU A 113 -19.29 -12.38 18.03
N SER A 114 -19.49 -12.22 16.73
CA SER A 114 -19.16 -13.23 15.71
C SER A 114 -17.68 -13.17 15.28
N GLU A 115 -16.83 -13.95 15.94
CA GLU A 115 -15.42 -14.16 15.56
C GLU A 115 -15.25 -15.18 14.41
N PRO A 116 -14.12 -15.18 13.69
CA PRO A 116 -13.84 -16.17 12.64
C PRO A 116 -13.87 -17.63 13.12
N PHE A 117 -14.30 -18.55 12.23
CA PHE A 117 -14.41 -19.98 12.51
C PHE A 117 -13.93 -20.85 11.34
N ASP A 118 -12.94 -21.70 11.62
CA ASP A 118 -12.50 -22.78 10.73
C ASP A 118 -13.43 -24.00 10.85
N LEU A 119 -14.53 -23.96 10.10
CA LEU A 119 -15.47 -25.07 10.00
C LEU A 119 -14.84 -26.30 9.32
N ARG A 120 -13.97 -26.11 8.31
CA ARG A 120 -13.32 -27.22 7.60
C ARG A 120 -12.42 -28.03 8.54
N GLY A 121 -11.56 -27.38 9.32
CA GLY A 121 -10.74 -28.05 10.34
C GLY A 121 -11.57 -28.65 11.46
N ALA A 122 -12.72 -28.06 11.83
CA ALA A 122 -13.64 -28.66 12.79
C ALA A 122 -14.28 -29.96 12.28
N LEU A 123 -14.66 -30.02 11.00
CA LEU A 123 -15.19 -31.22 10.35
C LEU A 123 -14.11 -32.29 10.17
N ASN A 124 -12.92 -31.91 9.69
CA ASN A 124 -11.75 -32.81 9.55
C ASN A 124 -11.34 -33.48 10.87
N ARG A 125 -11.56 -32.84 12.02
CA ARG A 125 -11.31 -33.45 13.35
C ARG A 125 -12.30 -34.56 13.73
N VAL A 126 -13.40 -34.72 12.99
CA VAL A 126 -14.46 -35.73 13.25
C VAL A 126 -14.56 -36.75 12.11
N ARG A 127 -14.28 -36.33 10.87
CA ARG A 127 -14.29 -37.12 9.63
C ARG A 127 -13.22 -36.57 8.68
N SER A 128 -12.00 -37.11 8.78
CA SER A 128 -10.85 -36.77 7.94
C SER A 128 -10.80 -37.54 6.61
N ASP A 129 -11.66 -38.54 6.47
CA ASP A 129 -11.89 -39.38 5.29
C ASP A 129 -12.74 -38.69 4.21
N VAL A 130 -13.40 -37.58 4.57
CA VAL A 130 -14.37 -36.83 3.75
C VAL A 130 -13.73 -35.59 3.14
N GLU A 131 -13.98 -35.33 1.85
CA GLU A 131 -13.56 -34.11 1.17
C GLU A 131 -14.60 -33.00 1.34
N TRP A 132 -14.28 -32.00 2.16
CA TRP A 132 -15.17 -30.90 2.53
C TRP A 132 -14.96 -29.65 1.65
N SER A 133 -15.90 -29.38 0.74
CA SER A 133 -16.01 -28.09 0.04
C SER A 133 -16.93 -27.14 0.82
N ILE A 134 -16.52 -25.89 1.00
CA ILE A 134 -17.29 -24.84 1.70
C ILE A 134 -17.23 -23.57 0.86
N VAL A 135 -18.40 -22.99 0.57
CA VAL A 135 -18.57 -21.79 -0.25
C VAL A 135 -19.63 -20.87 0.37
N ASN A 136 -19.51 -19.55 0.15
CA ASN A 136 -20.56 -18.60 0.54
C ASN A 136 -21.86 -18.86 -0.26
N ASP A 137 -23.02 -18.68 0.38
CA ASP A 137 -24.36 -18.89 -0.21
C ASP A 137 -24.61 -18.06 -1.48
N VAL A 138 -24.27 -16.77 -1.51
CA VAL A 138 -24.43 -15.92 -2.70
C VAL A 138 -23.46 -16.32 -3.81
N THR A 139 -22.30 -16.87 -3.46
CA THR A 139 -21.36 -17.47 -4.42
C THR A 139 -21.92 -18.77 -5.00
N ALA A 140 -22.58 -19.61 -4.20
CA ALA A 140 -23.36 -20.75 -4.70
C ALA A 140 -24.51 -20.31 -5.63
N LEU A 141 -25.31 -19.31 -5.23
CA LEU A 141 -26.36 -18.75 -6.08
C LEU A 141 -25.79 -18.21 -7.41
N ALA A 142 -24.67 -17.49 -7.38
CA ALA A 142 -24.00 -16.99 -8.59
C ALA A 142 -23.56 -18.12 -9.53
N MET A 143 -23.00 -19.21 -9.00
CA MET A 143 -22.67 -20.43 -9.77
C MET A 143 -23.91 -21.06 -10.42
N HIS A 144 -25.00 -21.20 -9.65
CA HIS A 144 -26.28 -21.75 -10.15
C HIS A 144 -26.89 -20.89 -11.26
N PHE A 145 -26.92 -19.56 -11.08
CA PHE A 145 -27.45 -18.66 -12.10
C PHE A 145 -26.57 -18.61 -13.35
N ALA A 146 -25.24 -18.53 -13.24
CA ALA A 146 -24.33 -18.47 -14.39
C ALA A 146 -24.42 -19.71 -15.31
N CYS A 147 -24.82 -20.87 -14.79
CA CYS A 147 -25.05 -22.08 -15.58
C CYS A 147 -26.36 -22.06 -16.42
N LYS A 148 -27.33 -21.16 -16.11
CA LYS A 148 -28.63 -21.14 -16.81
C LYS A 148 -28.49 -20.64 -18.25
N PRO A 149 -29.23 -21.24 -19.22
CA PRO A 149 -29.10 -20.90 -20.65
C PRO A 149 -29.22 -19.41 -20.98
N GLN A 150 -30.11 -18.70 -20.30
CA GLN A 150 -30.43 -17.28 -20.54
C GLN A 150 -29.26 -16.30 -20.30
N TYR A 151 -28.22 -16.69 -19.54
CA TYR A 151 -27.06 -15.84 -19.25
C TYR A 151 -25.80 -16.23 -20.06
N ARG A 152 -25.88 -17.28 -20.88
CA ARG A 152 -24.75 -17.74 -21.71
C ARG A 152 -24.38 -16.67 -22.72
N GLY A 153 -23.09 -16.37 -22.83
CA GLY A 153 -22.56 -15.32 -23.71
C GLY A 153 -22.42 -13.94 -23.06
N LEU A 154 -23.02 -13.71 -21.88
CA LEU A 154 -22.69 -12.53 -21.07
C LEU A 154 -21.27 -12.67 -20.49
N LYS A 155 -20.53 -11.56 -20.39
CA LYS A 155 -19.20 -11.55 -19.74
C LYS A 155 -19.32 -11.83 -18.23
N LYS A 156 -20.10 -10.97 -17.56
CA LYS A 156 -20.37 -11.05 -16.12
C LYS A 156 -21.87 -10.93 -15.87
N ILE A 157 -22.32 -11.58 -14.79
CA ILE A 157 -23.60 -11.28 -14.14
C ILE A 157 -23.35 -10.99 -12.66
N SER A 158 -24.27 -10.30 -12.00
CA SER A 158 -24.26 -10.14 -10.54
C SER A 158 -25.52 -10.71 -9.92
N VAL A 159 -25.40 -11.37 -8.77
CA VAL A 159 -26.56 -11.91 -8.03
C VAL A 159 -26.67 -11.19 -6.70
N LEU A 160 -27.73 -10.39 -6.54
CA LEU A 160 -28.10 -9.70 -5.32
C LEU A 160 -29.14 -10.53 -4.55
N THR A 161 -28.79 -10.97 -3.34
CA THR A 161 -29.73 -11.58 -2.41
C THR A 161 -30.15 -10.59 -1.33
N LEU A 162 -31.46 -10.53 -1.07
CA LEU A 162 -32.11 -9.67 -0.08
C LEU A 162 -32.96 -10.57 0.83
N SER A 163 -32.38 -10.98 1.96
CA SER A 163 -32.94 -12.02 2.84
C SER A 163 -32.79 -11.59 4.31
N THR A 164 -32.45 -12.50 5.22
CA THR A 164 -32.05 -12.15 6.60
C THR A 164 -30.81 -11.26 6.67
N GLY A 165 -30.00 -11.25 5.60
CA GLY A 165 -28.97 -10.26 5.30
C GLY A 165 -28.92 -9.97 3.80
N ILE A 166 -27.99 -9.11 3.39
CA ILE A 166 -27.83 -8.60 2.03
C ILE A 166 -26.40 -8.81 1.57
N ALA A 167 -26.24 -9.42 0.39
CA ALA A 167 -24.96 -9.50 -0.30
C ALA A 167 -25.18 -9.62 -1.82
N LEU A 168 -24.19 -9.17 -2.59
CA LEU A 168 -24.24 -9.07 -4.05
C LEU A 168 -22.97 -9.68 -4.64
N ARG A 169 -23.08 -10.78 -5.39
CA ARG A 169 -21.91 -11.51 -5.92
C ARG A 169 -21.83 -11.40 -7.45
N THR A 170 -20.81 -10.73 -7.96
CA THR A 170 -20.45 -10.70 -9.38
C THR A 170 -19.66 -11.94 -9.76
N ILE A 171 -20.02 -12.57 -10.88
CA ILE A 171 -19.40 -13.78 -11.42
C ILE A 171 -19.13 -13.61 -12.93
N GLU A 172 -17.95 -14.02 -13.37
CA GLU A 172 -17.57 -14.17 -14.77
C GLU A 172 -18.18 -15.48 -15.29
N VAL A 173 -19.08 -15.38 -16.28
CA VAL A 173 -19.96 -16.50 -16.65
C VAL A 173 -19.18 -17.63 -17.34
N ALA A 174 -18.29 -17.30 -18.27
CA ALA A 174 -17.56 -18.28 -19.07
C ALA A 174 -16.63 -19.19 -18.24
N GLU A 175 -15.99 -18.63 -17.21
CA GLU A 175 -15.06 -19.34 -16.32
C GLU A 175 -15.73 -19.79 -15.00
N LEU A 176 -17.03 -19.49 -14.81
CA LEU A 176 -17.77 -19.62 -13.54
C LEU A 176 -16.98 -19.05 -12.34
N ARG A 177 -16.32 -17.90 -12.53
CA ARG A 177 -15.31 -17.36 -11.60
C ARG A 177 -15.81 -16.12 -10.88
N VAL A 178 -15.82 -16.16 -9.54
CA VAL A 178 -16.12 -15.00 -8.69
C VAL A 178 -14.81 -14.28 -8.33
N PRO A 179 -14.56 -13.05 -8.84
CA PRO A 179 -13.34 -12.30 -8.50
C PRO A 179 -13.37 -11.80 -7.05
N ILE A 180 -12.60 -12.44 -6.17
CA ILE A 180 -12.50 -12.12 -4.73
C ILE A 180 -11.28 -11.26 -4.38
N HIS A 181 -11.40 -10.41 -3.36
CA HIS A 181 -10.35 -9.49 -2.93
C HIS A 181 -9.06 -10.23 -2.53
N PRO A 182 -7.89 -9.88 -3.11
CA PRO A 182 -6.68 -10.73 -3.05
C PRO A 182 -6.14 -10.95 -1.64
N ARG A 183 -6.34 -10.02 -0.69
CA ARG A 183 -5.87 -10.15 0.71
C ARG A 183 -6.92 -10.64 1.71
N ARG A 184 -8.21 -10.73 1.33
CA ARG A 184 -9.31 -11.01 2.27
C ARG A 184 -10.24 -12.15 1.83
N GLY A 185 -10.23 -12.52 0.54
CA GLY A 185 -11.07 -13.57 -0.03
C GLY A 185 -12.56 -13.27 -0.07
N ILE A 186 -12.95 -12.02 0.20
CA ILE A 186 -14.34 -11.54 0.15
C ILE A 186 -14.60 -10.77 -1.15
N GLN A 187 -15.86 -10.73 -1.54
CA GLN A 187 -16.44 -9.84 -2.52
C GLN A 187 -17.87 -9.58 -2.03
N GLY A 188 -18.52 -8.47 -2.39
CA GLY A 188 -19.98 -8.47 -2.36
C GLY A 188 -20.68 -8.46 -1.00
N GLU A 189 -19.97 -8.32 0.12
CA GLU A 189 -20.54 -8.26 1.49
C GLU A 189 -21.23 -6.90 1.76
N ILE A 190 -21.98 -6.37 0.77
CA ILE A 190 -22.50 -4.99 0.72
C ILE A 190 -23.47 -4.66 1.86
N GLY A 191 -24.10 -5.67 2.46
CA GLY A 191 -24.93 -5.51 3.65
C GLY A 191 -24.19 -4.89 4.85
N HIS A 192 -22.85 -4.86 4.84
CA HIS A 192 -22.01 -4.24 5.87
C HIS A 192 -21.42 -2.88 5.46
N ILE A 193 -21.84 -2.31 4.32
CA ILE A 193 -21.52 -0.92 3.97
C ILE A 193 -22.37 0.00 4.85
N ALA A 194 -21.73 0.98 5.50
CA ALA A 194 -22.42 2.02 6.25
C ALA A 194 -23.10 3.03 5.28
N ILE A 195 -24.33 3.43 5.61
CA ILE A 195 -25.14 4.34 4.80
C ILE A 195 -25.82 5.42 5.67
N ASP A 196 -25.98 6.61 5.09
CA ASP A 196 -26.80 7.68 5.67
C ASP A 196 -28.28 7.41 5.36
N PHE A 197 -28.97 6.71 6.26
CA PHE A 197 -30.37 6.33 6.05
C PHE A 197 -31.35 7.42 6.48
N SER A 198 -32.27 7.78 5.58
CA SER A 198 -33.40 8.66 5.87
C SER A 198 -34.69 8.16 5.22
N ALA A 199 -35.79 8.22 5.97
CA ALA A 199 -37.13 8.03 5.46
C ALA A 199 -37.87 9.37 5.46
N GLY A 200 -38.08 9.95 4.28
CA GLY A 200 -38.66 11.28 4.11
C GLY A 200 -37.77 12.37 4.73
N ARG A 201 -38.16 12.89 5.90
CA ARG A 201 -37.38 13.87 6.69
C ARG A 201 -36.75 13.27 7.96
N THR A 202 -36.97 11.98 8.23
CA THR A 202 -36.49 11.31 9.43
C THR A 202 -35.21 10.53 9.13
N ALA A 203 -34.06 11.04 9.56
CA ALA A 203 -32.84 10.25 9.64
C ALA A 203 -32.99 9.19 10.75
N LEU A 204 -32.41 8.00 10.53
CA LEU A 204 -32.39 6.93 11.53
C LEU A 204 -30.97 6.36 11.64
N GLU A 205 -30.55 6.04 12.87
CA GLU A 205 -29.34 5.27 13.16
C GLU A 205 -29.76 3.93 13.77
N LEU A 206 -29.59 2.84 13.02
CA LEU A 206 -29.95 1.49 13.47
C LEU A 206 -28.70 0.61 13.64
N ARG A 207 -28.77 -0.29 14.62
CA ARG A 207 -27.71 -1.28 14.89
C ARG A 207 -27.91 -2.53 14.02
N CYS A 208 -26.81 -3.06 13.50
CA CYS A 208 -26.77 -4.26 12.68
C CYS A 208 -26.48 -5.51 13.54
N ASP A 209 -26.99 -6.68 13.12
CA ASP A 209 -26.75 -7.98 13.78
C ASP A 209 -25.28 -8.36 13.99
N CYS A 210 -24.34 -7.76 13.25
CA CYS A 210 -22.90 -7.93 13.43
C CYS A 210 -22.29 -6.97 14.48
N GLY A 211 -23.11 -6.30 15.29
CA GLY A 211 -22.70 -5.40 16.37
C GLY A 211 -22.45 -3.94 15.96
N GLY A 212 -22.15 -3.66 14.69
CA GLY A 212 -21.91 -2.32 14.13
C GLY A 212 -23.19 -1.49 13.88
N HIS A 213 -23.04 -0.26 13.39
CA HIS A 213 -24.13 0.72 13.24
C HIS A 213 -24.26 1.22 11.79
N SER A 214 -25.47 1.64 11.43
CA SER A 214 -25.83 2.24 10.14
C SER A 214 -25.46 1.44 8.89
N HIS A 215 -25.24 0.13 9.01
CA HIS A 215 -25.02 -0.74 7.86
C HIS A 215 -26.31 -0.93 7.03
N LEU A 216 -26.17 -1.13 5.72
CA LEU A 216 -27.25 -1.45 4.78
C LEU A 216 -28.18 -2.59 5.28
N ASN A 217 -27.62 -3.62 5.92
CA ASN A 217 -28.35 -4.72 6.56
C ASN A 217 -29.34 -4.26 7.64
N ALA A 218 -29.04 -3.18 8.38
CA ALA A 218 -29.87 -2.69 9.49
C ALA A 218 -31.17 -2.03 9.03
N TYR A 219 -31.27 -1.64 7.74
CA TYR A 219 -32.44 -0.97 7.18
C TYR A 219 -33.14 -1.79 6.10
N CYS A 220 -32.38 -2.39 5.19
CA CYS A 220 -32.89 -2.93 3.93
C CYS A 220 -33.08 -4.46 3.91
N SER A 221 -32.68 -5.17 4.98
CA SER A 221 -32.81 -6.62 5.08
C SER A 221 -34.17 -7.02 5.68
N GLY A 222 -34.56 -8.29 5.56
CA GLY A 222 -35.76 -8.83 6.21
C GLY A 222 -35.71 -8.90 7.74
N ARG A 223 -34.56 -8.56 8.35
CA ARG A 223 -34.42 -8.27 9.79
C ARG A 223 -34.38 -6.78 10.11
N GLY A 224 -33.90 -5.95 9.17
CA GLY A 224 -33.79 -4.50 9.30
C GLY A 224 -35.09 -3.74 9.03
N ILE A 225 -35.85 -4.11 7.99
CA ILE A 225 -37.11 -3.45 7.62
C ILE A 225 -38.10 -3.35 8.80
N PRO A 226 -38.29 -4.39 9.65
CA PRO A 226 -39.12 -4.28 10.86
C PRO A 226 -38.60 -3.25 11.88
N GLN A 227 -37.28 -3.10 12.03
CA GLN A 227 -36.70 -2.09 12.93
C GLN A 227 -36.94 -0.67 12.40
N VAL A 228 -36.91 -0.48 11.07
CA VAL A 228 -37.34 0.78 10.43
C VAL A 228 -38.83 1.03 10.68
N MET A 229 -39.69 0.00 10.54
CA MET A 229 -41.12 0.08 10.85
C MET A 229 -41.38 0.53 12.30
N ALA A 230 -40.78 -0.13 13.30
CA ALA A 230 -40.94 0.23 14.72
C ALA A 230 -40.47 1.65 15.05
N SER A 231 -39.40 2.10 14.38
CA SER A 231 -38.81 3.43 14.54
C SER A 231 -39.72 4.52 13.96
N LEU A 232 -40.22 4.32 12.73
CA LEU A 232 -41.08 5.29 12.04
C LEU A 232 -42.54 5.28 12.52
N ALA A 233 -43.00 4.20 13.17
CA ALA A 233 -44.37 4.00 13.65
C ALA A 233 -45.02 5.23 14.32
N ALA A 234 -44.30 5.94 15.21
CA ALA A 234 -44.84 7.12 15.87
C ALA A 234 -44.86 8.38 14.98
N ALA A 235 -43.94 8.48 14.02
CA ALA A 235 -43.86 9.61 13.07
C ALA A 235 -44.87 9.48 11.92
N LEU A 236 -45.26 8.24 11.57
CA LEU A 236 -46.21 7.94 10.49
C LEU A 236 -47.62 7.59 11.01
N GLY A 237 -47.83 7.50 12.33
CA GLY A 237 -49.11 7.14 12.96
C GLY A 237 -49.40 5.64 13.04
N GLU A 238 -48.56 4.81 12.43
CA GLU A 238 -48.67 3.35 12.30
C GLU A 238 -48.41 2.61 13.62
N LYS A 239 -49.35 2.66 14.57
CA LYS A 239 -49.20 2.06 15.90
C LYS A 239 -48.93 0.55 15.86
N GLU A 240 -49.48 -0.17 14.88
CA GLU A 240 -49.34 -1.63 14.74
C GLU A 240 -47.91 -2.06 14.38
N TRP A 241 -47.13 -1.19 13.75
CA TRP A 241 -45.73 -1.43 13.39
C TRP A 241 -44.79 -1.60 14.61
N ARG A 242 -45.32 -1.48 15.84
CA ARG A 242 -44.62 -1.75 17.10
C ARG A 242 -45.03 -3.07 17.78
N SER A 243 -45.91 -3.88 17.18
CA SER A 243 -46.24 -5.22 17.68
C SER A 243 -44.96 -6.09 17.78
N PRO A 244 -44.63 -6.66 18.96
CA PRO A 244 -43.50 -7.56 19.08
C PRO A 244 -43.63 -8.81 18.19
N GLU A 245 -44.85 -9.28 17.92
CA GLU A 245 -45.09 -10.38 16.99
C GLU A 245 -44.69 -10.00 15.56
N LEU A 246 -45.11 -8.82 15.09
CA LEU A 246 -44.77 -8.30 13.75
C LEU A 246 -43.26 -8.11 13.57
N LEU A 247 -42.55 -7.71 14.63
CA LEU A 247 -41.10 -7.49 14.59
C LEU A 247 -40.28 -8.79 14.64
N GLN A 248 -40.88 -9.92 15.06
CA GLN A 248 -40.20 -11.21 15.21
C GLN A 248 -40.55 -12.21 14.10
N ASP A 249 -41.73 -12.12 13.48
CA ASP A 249 -42.16 -13.02 12.40
C ASP A 249 -41.97 -12.38 11.00
N PRO A 250 -41.08 -12.93 10.14
CA PRO A 250 -40.84 -12.42 8.79
C PRO A 250 -42.05 -12.45 7.84
N SER A 251 -43.10 -13.21 8.17
CA SER A 251 -44.34 -13.27 7.39
C SER A 251 -45.33 -12.17 7.78
N LEU A 252 -45.34 -11.74 9.05
CA LEU A 252 -46.30 -10.76 9.56
C LEU A 252 -45.97 -9.34 9.09
N TRP A 253 -44.71 -8.88 9.20
CA TRP A 253 -44.36 -7.55 8.71
C TRP A 253 -44.52 -7.43 7.19
N ALA A 254 -44.16 -8.47 6.44
CA ALA A 254 -44.30 -8.47 4.98
C ALA A 254 -45.77 -8.47 4.54
N LYS A 255 -46.65 -9.14 5.29
CA LYS A 255 -48.11 -9.08 5.08
C LYS A 255 -48.67 -7.70 5.42
N SER A 256 -48.27 -7.11 6.54
CA SER A 256 -48.69 -5.75 6.95
C SER A 256 -48.27 -4.71 5.91
N LEU A 257 -47.01 -4.74 5.46
CA LEU A 257 -46.52 -3.83 4.42
C LEU A 257 -47.22 -4.07 3.07
N LYS A 258 -47.45 -5.32 2.66
CA LYS A 258 -48.26 -5.64 1.47
C LYS A 258 -49.67 -5.07 1.54
N GLN A 259 -50.31 -5.13 2.70
CA GLN A 259 -51.66 -4.59 2.89
C GLN A 259 -51.67 -3.07 2.72
N GLY A 260 -50.79 -2.34 3.44
CA GLY A 260 -50.67 -0.88 3.29
C GLY A 260 -50.31 -0.43 1.87
N LEU A 261 -49.51 -1.21 1.13
CA LEU A 261 -49.20 -0.95 -0.28
C LEU A 261 -50.39 -1.21 -1.23
N ALA A 262 -51.27 -2.16 -0.91
CA ALA A 262 -52.51 -2.40 -1.65
C ALA A 262 -53.60 -1.36 -1.34
N ASP A 263 -53.61 -0.85 -0.10
CA ASP A 263 -54.49 0.21 0.37
C ASP A 263 -53.93 1.63 0.06
N HIS A 264 -52.81 1.72 -0.66
CA HIS A 264 -52.11 2.96 -1.04
C HIS A 264 -51.80 3.93 0.11
N THR A 265 -51.40 3.41 1.28
CA THR A 265 -51.05 4.25 2.43
C THR A 265 -49.70 4.94 2.20
N SER A 266 -49.65 6.27 2.37
CA SER A 266 -48.43 7.07 2.19
C SER A 266 -47.28 6.61 3.10
N SER A 267 -47.60 6.01 4.25
CA SER A 267 -46.67 5.39 5.19
C SER A 267 -45.97 4.17 4.59
N ALA A 268 -46.73 3.25 4.00
CA ALA A 268 -46.23 2.03 3.37
C ALA A 268 -45.42 2.32 2.10
N GLU A 269 -45.92 3.24 1.25
CA GLU A 269 -45.19 3.69 0.06
C GLU A 269 -43.87 4.38 0.43
N LEU A 270 -43.88 5.29 1.43
CA LEU A 270 -42.67 5.97 1.91
C LEU A 270 -41.65 4.99 2.50
N LEU A 271 -42.10 4.04 3.33
CA LEU A 271 -41.23 3.01 3.91
C LEU A 271 -40.55 2.21 2.79
N LEU A 272 -41.32 1.68 1.84
CA LEU A 272 -40.81 0.84 0.76
C LEU A 272 -39.78 1.61 -0.09
N ASP A 273 -40.11 2.84 -0.50
CA ASP A 273 -39.21 3.68 -1.30
C ASP A 273 -37.90 3.96 -0.54
N SER A 274 -37.99 4.22 0.77
CA SER A 274 -36.84 4.50 1.64
C SER A 274 -35.93 3.29 1.85
N VAL A 275 -36.48 2.07 2.04
CA VAL A 275 -35.66 0.86 2.21
C VAL A 275 -35.15 0.27 0.88
N VAL A 276 -35.75 0.66 -0.26
CA VAL A 276 -35.32 0.22 -1.60
C VAL A 276 -34.28 1.14 -2.22
N ARG A 277 -34.35 2.47 -1.99
CA ARG A 277 -33.43 3.44 -2.60
C ARG A 277 -31.92 3.16 -2.35
N PRO A 278 -31.46 2.74 -1.15
CA PRO A 278 -30.06 2.36 -0.94
C PRO A 278 -29.61 1.13 -1.76
N ILE A 279 -30.54 0.23 -2.10
CA ILE A 279 -30.29 -0.92 -2.97
C ILE A 279 -30.14 -0.47 -4.43
N ALA A 280 -31.00 0.44 -4.89
CA ALA A 280 -30.87 1.06 -6.21
C ALA A 280 -29.54 1.83 -6.35
N GLN A 281 -29.15 2.59 -5.32
CA GLN A 281 -27.84 3.28 -5.27
C GLN A 281 -26.67 2.30 -5.34
N SER A 282 -26.75 1.17 -4.63
CA SER A 282 -25.74 0.11 -4.67
C SER A 282 -25.59 -0.51 -6.08
N ILE A 283 -26.70 -0.67 -6.80
CA ILE A 283 -26.72 -1.17 -8.18
C ILE A 283 -26.11 -0.13 -9.15
N VAL A 284 -26.52 1.14 -9.08
CA VAL A 284 -25.99 2.22 -9.92
C VAL A 284 -24.48 2.39 -9.70
N SER A 285 -24.02 2.35 -8.43
CA SER A 285 -22.58 2.38 -8.11
C SER A 285 -21.83 1.18 -8.68
N LEU A 286 -22.40 -0.04 -8.63
CA LEU A 286 -21.78 -1.23 -9.22
C LEU A 286 -21.61 -1.10 -10.74
N LEU A 287 -22.67 -0.70 -11.45
CA LEU A 287 -22.64 -0.55 -12.91
C LEU A 287 -21.73 0.60 -13.37
N SER A 288 -21.58 1.64 -12.54
CA SER A 288 -20.61 2.72 -12.75
C SER A 288 -19.15 2.29 -12.58
N ILE A 289 -18.89 1.15 -11.93
CA ILE A 289 -17.54 0.62 -11.66
C ILE A 289 -17.18 -0.55 -12.58
N ASP A 290 -18.13 -1.43 -12.91
CA ASP A 290 -17.93 -2.59 -13.78
C ASP A 290 -19.00 -2.67 -14.90
N PRO A 291 -18.80 -1.94 -16.02
CA PRO A 291 -19.73 -1.94 -17.15
C PRO A 291 -19.68 -3.23 -17.99
N GLU A 292 -18.95 -4.27 -17.58
CA GLU A 292 -19.02 -5.60 -18.22
C GLU A 292 -20.10 -6.51 -17.62
N ILE A 293 -20.81 -6.05 -16.59
CA ILE A 293 -21.97 -6.73 -16.00
C ILE A 293 -23.16 -6.61 -16.94
N GLY A 294 -23.54 -7.70 -17.60
CA GLY A 294 -24.64 -7.72 -18.55
C GLY A 294 -26.03 -7.85 -17.90
N ARG A 295 -26.12 -8.44 -16.71
CA ARG A 295 -27.36 -8.61 -15.93
C ARG A 295 -27.11 -8.61 -14.42
N ILE A 296 -28.12 -8.15 -13.68
CA ILE A 296 -28.19 -8.22 -12.22
C ILE A 296 -29.43 -9.02 -11.83
N ILE A 297 -29.23 -10.21 -11.29
CA ILE A 297 -30.26 -11.10 -10.80
C ILE A 297 -30.61 -10.67 -9.37
N VAL A 298 -31.87 -10.28 -9.13
CA VAL A 298 -32.36 -9.81 -7.84
C VAL A 298 -33.27 -10.86 -7.22
N THR A 299 -32.94 -11.31 -6.01
CA THR A 299 -33.59 -12.47 -5.38
C THR A 299 -33.60 -12.41 -3.84
N GLY A 300 -34.16 -13.42 -3.20
CA GLY A 300 -34.14 -13.60 -1.74
C GLY A 300 -35.49 -13.38 -1.05
N GLY A 301 -35.49 -13.59 0.28
CA GLY A 301 -36.70 -13.61 1.09
C GLY A 301 -37.51 -12.30 1.08
N VAL A 302 -36.87 -11.14 1.04
CA VAL A 302 -37.55 -9.83 0.98
C VAL A 302 -38.27 -9.65 -0.35
N VAL A 303 -37.56 -9.93 -1.46
CA VAL A 303 -38.09 -9.80 -2.83
C VAL A 303 -39.30 -10.70 -3.01
N ARG A 304 -39.21 -11.97 -2.62
CA ARG A 304 -40.32 -12.92 -2.69
C ARG A 304 -41.49 -12.58 -1.75
N SER A 305 -41.20 -12.19 -0.51
CA SER A 305 -42.24 -11.86 0.48
C SER A 305 -43.00 -10.58 0.14
N LEU A 306 -42.41 -9.62 -0.56
CA LEU A 306 -43.07 -8.39 -1.02
C LEU A 306 -43.57 -8.48 -2.48
N GLY A 307 -42.90 -9.21 -3.36
CA GLY A 307 -43.29 -9.43 -4.75
C GLY A 307 -43.29 -8.15 -5.60
N ARG A 308 -44.20 -8.08 -6.58
CA ARG A 308 -44.30 -7.02 -7.58
C ARG A 308 -44.19 -5.56 -7.06
N PRO A 309 -44.74 -5.17 -5.90
CA PRO A 309 -44.46 -3.85 -5.29
C PRO A 309 -42.98 -3.54 -5.09
N TYR A 310 -42.16 -4.51 -4.66
CA TYR A 310 -40.71 -4.34 -4.49
C TYR A 310 -40.01 -4.16 -5.83
N GLU A 311 -40.41 -4.92 -6.84
CA GLU A 311 -39.88 -4.81 -8.22
C GLU A 311 -40.13 -3.40 -8.78
N ILE A 312 -41.37 -2.92 -8.67
CA ILE A 312 -41.78 -1.57 -9.11
C ILE A 312 -41.00 -0.50 -8.35
N ALA A 313 -40.87 -0.63 -7.02
CA ALA A 313 -40.11 0.32 -6.23
C ALA A 313 -38.60 0.32 -6.59
N LEU A 314 -38.02 -0.83 -6.91
CA LEU A 314 -36.60 -0.91 -7.29
C LEU A 314 -36.36 -0.27 -8.65
N LEU A 315 -37.14 -0.66 -9.67
CA LEU A 315 -37.07 -0.08 -11.01
C LEU A 315 -37.29 1.44 -10.98
N ARG A 316 -38.30 1.92 -10.25
CA ARG A 316 -38.57 3.35 -10.05
C ARG A 316 -37.42 4.12 -9.38
N ASN A 317 -36.65 3.48 -8.49
CA ASN A 317 -35.49 4.14 -7.88
C ASN A 317 -34.23 4.04 -8.74
N LEU A 318 -34.11 3.04 -9.62
CA LEU A 318 -33.05 2.98 -10.63
C LEU A 318 -33.24 4.08 -11.68
N ASP A 319 -34.45 4.20 -12.23
CA ASP A 319 -34.89 5.27 -13.14
C ASP A 319 -34.55 6.68 -12.60
N ARG A 320 -35.01 6.99 -11.38
CA ARG A 320 -34.73 8.28 -10.71
C ARG A 320 -33.25 8.57 -10.40
N LEU A 321 -32.38 7.56 -10.40
CA LEU A 321 -30.94 7.73 -10.12
C LEU A 321 -30.14 7.83 -11.42
N GLY A 322 -30.52 7.02 -12.42
CA GLY A 322 -29.89 6.94 -13.72
C GLY A 322 -28.45 6.39 -13.72
N LEU A 323 -27.95 6.16 -14.92
CA LEU A 323 -26.52 6.14 -15.24
C LEU A 323 -26.23 7.33 -16.16
N TYR A 324 -25.14 8.06 -15.88
CA TYR A 324 -24.77 9.26 -16.63
C TYR A 324 -24.61 8.97 -18.13
N MET A 325 -25.21 9.82 -18.97
CA MET A 325 -25.46 9.62 -20.42
C MET A 325 -26.37 8.42 -20.74
N LEU A 326 -26.06 7.22 -20.24
CA LEU A 326 -26.75 5.97 -20.62
C LEU A 326 -28.26 6.00 -20.38
N SER A 327 -28.74 6.57 -19.27
CA SER A 327 -30.19 6.67 -18.99
C SER A 327 -30.89 7.85 -19.67
N GLU A 328 -30.13 8.74 -20.33
CA GLU A 328 -30.68 9.79 -21.21
C GLU A 328 -30.84 9.26 -22.64
N ASP A 329 -29.89 8.45 -23.11
CA ASP A 329 -29.91 7.81 -24.44
C ASP A 329 -30.82 6.56 -24.50
N ASP A 330 -30.89 5.76 -23.42
CA ASP A 330 -31.67 4.52 -23.30
C ASP A 330 -32.33 4.44 -21.90
N PRO A 331 -33.54 5.00 -21.73
CA PRO A 331 -34.23 5.00 -20.43
C PRO A 331 -34.60 3.60 -19.92
N ASP A 332 -34.89 2.65 -20.83
CA ASP A 332 -35.20 1.27 -20.49
C ASP A 332 -33.96 0.44 -20.12
N HIS A 333 -32.74 0.96 -20.36
CA HIS A 333 -31.46 0.26 -20.14
C HIS A 333 -31.38 -0.40 -18.77
N LEU A 334 -31.56 0.39 -17.72
CA LEU A 334 -31.44 -0.07 -16.34
C LEU A 334 -32.51 -1.11 -16.00
N ALA A 335 -33.73 -0.98 -16.53
CA ALA A 335 -34.78 -1.97 -16.34
C ALA A 335 -34.46 -3.27 -17.08
N GLY A 336 -33.96 -3.19 -18.31
CA GLY A 336 -33.50 -4.32 -19.11
C GLY A 336 -32.29 -5.07 -18.53
N MET A 337 -31.59 -4.51 -17.53
CA MET A 337 -30.51 -5.17 -16.81
C MET A 337 -30.95 -5.96 -15.57
N ILE A 338 -32.17 -5.77 -15.05
CA ILE A 338 -32.63 -6.41 -13.80
C ILE A 338 -33.49 -7.65 -14.07
N ASP A 339 -32.97 -8.82 -13.70
CA ASP A 339 -33.71 -10.08 -13.72
C ASP A 339 -34.22 -10.40 -12.30
N PHE A 340 -35.52 -10.23 -12.04
CA PHE A 340 -36.12 -10.70 -10.79
C PHE A 340 -36.28 -12.22 -10.85
N ALA A 341 -35.65 -12.92 -9.90
CA ALA A 341 -35.70 -14.37 -9.83
C ALA A 341 -36.22 -14.84 -8.48
N ASP A 342 -37.24 -15.71 -8.50
CA ASP A 342 -37.47 -16.60 -7.37
C ASP A 342 -36.25 -17.51 -7.20
N SER A 343 -35.58 -17.38 -6.06
CA SER A 343 -34.59 -18.37 -5.63
C SER A 343 -35.35 -19.66 -5.31
N ASP A 344 -35.19 -20.64 -6.19
CA ASP A 344 -35.47 -22.03 -5.87
C ASP A 344 -34.85 -22.38 -4.50
N ASP A 345 -35.62 -23.02 -3.62
CA ASP A 345 -35.14 -23.42 -2.29
C ASP A 345 -33.97 -24.42 -2.40
N GLU A 346 -33.74 -25.02 -3.57
CA GLU A 346 -32.61 -25.92 -3.89
C GLU A 346 -31.42 -25.22 -4.58
N ALA A 347 -31.53 -23.94 -4.98
CA ALA A 347 -30.49 -23.24 -5.74
C ALA A 347 -29.12 -23.18 -5.03
N GLY A 348 -29.11 -23.04 -3.70
CA GLY A 348 -27.87 -23.06 -2.91
C GLY A 348 -27.19 -24.44 -2.89
N LEU A 349 -27.98 -25.52 -2.95
CA LEU A 349 -27.48 -26.90 -3.00
C LEU A 349 -26.84 -27.20 -4.36
N HIS A 350 -27.50 -26.83 -5.46
CA HIS A 350 -26.94 -26.92 -6.82
C HIS A 350 -25.70 -26.02 -6.99
N GLY A 351 -25.72 -24.81 -6.42
CA GLY A 351 -24.61 -23.89 -6.47
C GLY A 351 -23.34 -24.39 -5.75
N ALA A 352 -23.50 -24.95 -4.55
CA ALA A 352 -22.39 -25.54 -3.80
C ALA A 352 -21.80 -26.77 -4.51
N ALA A 353 -22.66 -27.57 -5.16
CA ALA A 353 -22.26 -28.68 -6.00
C ALA A 353 -21.38 -28.26 -7.18
N ILE A 354 -21.84 -27.28 -7.98
CA ILE A 354 -21.11 -26.74 -9.13
C ILE A 354 -19.75 -26.19 -8.69
N ALA A 355 -19.70 -25.43 -7.60
CA ALA A 355 -18.47 -24.89 -7.04
C ALA A 355 -17.45 -25.97 -6.62
N ALA A 356 -17.92 -27.13 -6.14
CA ALA A 356 -17.06 -28.24 -5.74
C ALA A 356 -16.51 -29.03 -6.95
N ASP A 357 -17.33 -29.27 -7.98
CA ASP A 357 -16.91 -30.04 -9.18
C ASP A 357 -15.83 -29.28 -10.00
N LEU A 358 -15.85 -27.95 -9.99
CA LEU A 358 -14.83 -27.11 -10.66
C LEU A 358 -13.42 -27.25 -10.04
N VAL A 359 -13.34 -27.47 -8.72
CA VAL A 359 -12.05 -27.65 -8.01
C VAL A 359 -11.41 -29.00 -8.36
N GLU A 360 -12.23 -30.03 -8.58
CA GLU A 360 -11.79 -31.39 -8.91
C GLU A 360 -11.19 -31.47 -10.32
N THR A 361 -11.86 -30.87 -11.32
CA THR A 361 -11.40 -30.83 -12.72
C THR A 361 -10.11 -30.02 -12.94
N SER A 362 -9.59 -29.36 -11.89
CA SER A 362 -8.37 -28.54 -11.92
C SER A 362 -7.11 -29.28 -11.42
N ARG A 363 -7.19 -30.56 -11.03
CA ARG A 363 -6.02 -31.38 -10.60
C ARG A 363 -5.34 -32.04 -11.82
N PRO A 364 -4.04 -31.80 -12.09
CA PRO A 364 -3.40 -32.31 -13.31
C PRO A 364 -2.89 -33.75 -13.20
N HIS A 365 -3.04 -34.49 -14.29
CA HIS A 365 -2.29 -35.71 -14.62
C HIS A 365 -1.61 -35.54 -15.99
N GLY A 366 -0.35 -35.94 -16.10
CA GLY A 366 0.39 -35.96 -17.38
C GLY A 366 0.95 -34.61 -17.83
N GLU A 367 1.96 -34.68 -18.70
CA GLU A 367 2.67 -33.53 -19.28
C GLU A 367 2.16 -33.16 -20.68
N SER A 368 2.55 -31.97 -21.18
CA SER A 368 2.61 -31.49 -22.58
C SER A 368 1.81 -32.25 -23.67
N SER A 369 1.00 -31.62 -24.53
CA SER A 369 0.88 -30.19 -24.94
C SER A 369 -0.39 -30.04 -25.84
N VAL A 370 -0.78 -28.95 -26.52
CA VAL A 370 -0.14 -27.71 -27.03
C VAL A 370 -1.13 -26.52 -26.92
N LEU A 371 -0.60 -25.29 -26.93
CA LEU A 371 -1.25 -23.96 -27.13
C LEU A 371 -2.80 -23.88 -27.24
N SER A 372 -3.43 -23.46 -26.14
CA SER A 372 -4.48 -22.43 -26.18
C SER A 372 -4.39 -21.56 -24.92
N LEU A 373 -4.79 -20.28 -25.03
CA LEU A 373 -4.57 -19.25 -24.00
C LEU A 373 -5.57 -19.33 -22.84
N SER A 374 -5.49 -20.41 -22.06
CA SER A 374 -6.13 -20.47 -20.74
C SER A 374 -5.50 -19.45 -19.79
N LEU A 375 -6.33 -18.62 -19.14
CA LEU A 375 -5.89 -17.75 -18.04
C LEU A 375 -5.71 -18.58 -16.76
N ARG A 376 -4.66 -19.40 -16.79
CA ARG A 376 -4.26 -20.34 -15.73
C ARG A 376 -4.24 -19.66 -14.36
N SER A 377 -4.88 -20.31 -13.39
CA SER A 377 -4.50 -20.35 -11.98
C SER A 377 -3.39 -19.36 -11.56
N HIS A 378 -3.78 -18.26 -10.93
CA HIS A 378 -2.86 -17.44 -10.13
C HIS A 378 -3.39 -17.53 -8.69
N HIS A 379 -2.87 -18.42 -7.84
CA HIS A 379 -1.50 -18.39 -7.29
C HIS A 379 -1.13 -16.98 -6.84
N ALA A 380 -0.75 -16.83 -5.57
CA ALA A 380 -0.17 -15.59 -5.06
C ALA A 380 1.19 -15.35 -5.72
N ARG A 381 1.18 -14.66 -6.87
CA ARG A 381 2.39 -14.26 -7.59
C ARG A 381 3.12 -13.20 -6.77
N ARG A 382 4.13 -13.63 -6.01
CA ARG A 382 5.19 -12.74 -5.53
C ARG A 382 5.96 -12.23 -6.74
N MET A 383 5.58 -11.07 -7.27
CA MET A 383 6.44 -10.34 -8.19
C MET A 383 7.65 -9.87 -7.40
N ALA A 384 8.78 -10.54 -7.61
CA ALA A 384 10.07 -10.20 -7.03
C ALA A 384 10.99 -9.81 -8.18
N GLU A 385 11.17 -8.51 -8.36
CA GLU A 385 12.14 -7.94 -9.28
C GLU A 385 13.42 -7.63 -8.50
N ARG A 386 14.58 -7.90 -9.11
CA ARG A 386 15.88 -7.44 -8.62
C ARG A 386 16.42 -6.49 -9.67
N VAL A 387 16.37 -5.20 -9.37
CA VAL A 387 17.06 -4.18 -10.17
C VAL A 387 18.50 -4.15 -9.67
N GLU A 388 19.43 -4.51 -10.53
CA GLU A 388 20.85 -4.22 -10.31
C GLU A 388 21.07 -2.72 -10.52
N VAL A 389 21.77 -2.07 -9.58
CA VAL A 389 22.01 -0.63 -9.59
C VAL A 389 23.50 -0.39 -9.44
N SER A 390 24.12 0.10 -10.52
CA SER A 390 25.53 0.45 -10.62
C SER A 390 25.68 1.82 -11.29
N TYR A 391 26.72 2.54 -10.92
CA TYR A 391 27.07 3.87 -11.45
C TYR A 391 28.55 4.16 -11.18
N ASP A 392 29.21 4.84 -12.10
CA ASP A 392 30.65 5.12 -11.97
C ASP A 392 30.90 6.38 -11.14
N VAL A 393 31.70 6.28 -10.08
CA VAL A 393 32.29 7.44 -9.39
C VAL A 393 33.72 7.62 -9.88
N LYS A 394 33.96 8.67 -10.68
CA LYS A 394 35.20 8.89 -11.42
C LYS A 394 35.97 10.10 -10.89
N ILE A 395 37.23 9.92 -10.51
CA ILE A 395 38.14 11.03 -10.20
C ILE A 395 38.96 11.33 -11.45
N THR A 396 38.77 12.53 -12.02
CA THR A 396 39.50 12.93 -13.23
C THR A 396 40.68 13.85 -12.89
N THR A 397 41.82 13.56 -13.50
CA THR A 397 43.01 14.43 -13.51
C THR A 397 43.07 15.31 -14.77
N SER A 398 42.06 15.21 -15.63
CA SER A 398 41.91 16.00 -16.87
C SER A 398 41.04 17.24 -16.64
N SER A 399 39.90 17.37 -17.31
CA SER A 399 38.86 18.35 -17.00
C SER A 399 37.50 17.65 -16.87
N ALA A 400 36.66 18.16 -15.98
CA ALA A 400 35.28 17.68 -15.85
C ALA A 400 34.49 17.72 -17.17
N GLY A 401 34.75 18.68 -18.07
CA GLY A 401 34.09 18.76 -19.38
C GLY A 401 34.44 17.61 -20.31
N LYS A 402 35.72 17.17 -20.32
CA LYS A 402 36.15 16.00 -21.10
C LYS A 402 35.59 14.70 -20.52
N GLU A 403 35.75 14.47 -19.21
CA GLU A 403 35.22 13.26 -18.56
C GLU A 403 33.69 13.16 -18.73
N LEU A 404 33.00 14.30 -18.74
CA LEU A 404 31.56 14.37 -19.02
C LEU A 404 31.26 13.99 -20.47
N ALA A 405 32.02 14.49 -21.45
CA ALA A 405 31.86 14.07 -22.85
C ALA A 405 32.03 12.54 -23.02
N ASP A 406 33.13 12.00 -22.49
CA ASP A 406 33.43 10.56 -22.55
C ASP A 406 32.32 9.72 -21.85
N THR A 407 31.78 10.22 -20.74
CA THR A 407 30.65 9.61 -20.01
C THR A 407 29.33 9.69 -20.78
N LEU A 408 29.01 10.82 -21.42
CA LEU A 408 27.78 10.99 -22.20
C LEU A 408 27.78 10.10 -23.46
N VAL A 409 28.95 9.88 -24.08
CA VAL A 409 29.11 8.89 -25.15
C VAL A 409 28.87 7.47 -24.64
N ALA A 410 29.47 7.10 -23.49
CA ALA A 410 29.28 5.77 -22.88
C ALA A 410 27.82 5.50 -22.46
N MET A 411 27.05 6.54 -22.14
CA MET A 411 25.62 6.47 -21.83
C MET A 411 24.69 6.42 -23.07
N GLU A 412 25.23 6.27 -24.29
CA GLU A 412 24.49 6.33 -25.57
C GLU A 412 23.55 7.56 -25.69
N SER A 413 23.93 8.66 -25.04
CA SER A 413 23.01 9.78 -24.82
C SER A 413 22.85 10.67 -26.05
N GLY A 414 21.67 11.29 -26.18
CA GLY A 414 21.41 12.25 -27.25
C GLY A 414 22.32 13.48 -27.16
N ALA A 415 22.64 14.07 -28.31
CA ALA A 415 23.67 15.10 -28.47
C ALA A 415 23.37 16.46 -27.79
N GLN A 416 22.33 16.57 -26.95
CA GLN A 416 21.88 17.82 -26.33
C GLN A 416 21.74 17.67 -24.81
N PRO A 417 22.86 17.67 -24.06
CA PRO A 417 22.85 17.57 -22.60
C PRO A 417 22.29 18.84 -21.96
N LEU A 418 21.51 18.67 -20.88
CA LEU A 418 20.91 19.76 -20.11
C LEU A 418 21.73 20.01 -18.83
N LEU A 419 22.55 21.06 -18.84
CA LEU A 419 23.45 21.42 -17.76
C LEU A 419 22.71 22.34 -16.77
N LEU A 420 22.34 21.82 -15.61
CA LEU A 420 21.75 22.56 -14.51
C LEU A 420 22.82 22.92 -13.50
N ALA A 421 23.27 24.17 -13.56
CA ALA A 421 24.48 24.65 -12.87
C ALA A 421 24.16 25.64 -11.74
N ASP A 422 24.83 25.51 -10.59
CA ASP A 422 24.87 26.57 -9.56
C ASP A 422 25.25 27.91 -10.20
N ALA A 423 24.47 28.96 -9.95
CA ALA A 423 24.66 30.25 -10.60
C ALA A 423 26.07 30.86 -10.43
N ASN A 424 26.77 30.58 -9.32
CA ASN A 424 28.15 31.04 -9.10
C ASN A 424 29.16 30.21 -9.89
N VAL A 425 28.94 28.90 -9.97
CA VAL A 425 29.78 27.97 -10.74
C VAL A 425 29.62 28.25 -12.23
N SER A 426 28.38 28.41 -12.70
CA SER A 426 28.03 28.76 -14.08
C SER A 426 28.76 30.03 -14.54
N ARG A 427 28.78 31.07 -13.70
CA ARG A 427 29.50 32.34 -13.95
C ARG A 427 31.03 32.20 -14.10
N ILE A 428 31.64 31.13 -13.57
CA ILE A 428 33.10 30.93 -13.57
C ILE A 428 33.52 29.85 -14.59
N TYR A 429 32.79 28.75 -14.66
CA TYR A 429 33.15 27.54 -15.41
C TYR A 429 32.18 27.19 -16.54
N GLY A 430 30.94 27.71 -16.51
CA GLY A 430 29.87 27.28 -17.42
C GLY A 430 30.23 27.41 -18.90
N GLN A 431 30.88 28.50 -19.29
CA GLN A 431 31.31 28.72 -20.68
C GLN A 431 32.43 27.77 -21.12
N SER A 432 33.35 27.38 -20.21
CA SER A 432 34.41 26.40 -20.50
C SER A 432 33.81 25.03 -20.74
N LEU A 433 32.93 24.58 -19.83
CA LEU A 433 32.26 23.29 -19.93
C LEU A 433 31.35 23.20 -21.17
N VAL A 434 30.70 24.30 -21.55
CA VAL A 434 29.98 24.40 -22.83
C VAL A 434 30.94 24.20 -24.01
N GLN A 435 32.06 24.93 -24.06
CA GLN A 435 33.03 24.84 -25.16
C GLN A 435 33.72 23.46 -25.25
N GLU A 436 34.01 22.82 -24.12
CA GLU A 436 34.59 21.47 -24.05
C GLU A 436 33.61 20.42 -24.60
N LEU A 437 32.32 20.53 -24.28
CA LEU A 437 31.27 19.65 -24.81
C LEU A 437 30.96 19.93 -26.30
N GLU A 438 30.97 21.19 -26.72
CA GLU A 438 30.83 21.58 -28.13
C GLU A 438 31.99 21.06 -28.98
N ALA A 439 33.22 21.11 -28.47
CA ALA A 439 34.39 20.52 -29.11
C ALA A 439 34.32 18.98 -29.22
N ALA A 440 33.61 18.32 -28.30
CA ALA A 440 33.27 16.90 -28.36
C ALA A 440 32.02 16.59 -29.22
N GLY A 441 31.41 17.59 -29.87
CA GLY A 441 30.29 17.41 -30.80
C GLY A 441 28.88 17.50 -30.18
N PHE A 442 28.76 17.80 -28.88
CA PHE A 442 27.48 18.02 -28.21
C PHE A 442 26.95 19.45 -28.41
N ARG A 443 25.69 19.68 -28.05
CA ARG A 443 24.98 20.97 -28.07
C ARG A 443 24.41 21.29 -26.69
N PRO A 444 25.27 21.58 -25.69
CA PRO A 444 24.86 21.72 -24.29
C PRO A 444 23.90 22.89 -24.07
N LEU A 445 22.81 22.63 -23.34
CA LEU A 445 21.89 23.65 -22.85
C LEU A 445 22.24 24.02 -21.41
N LEU A 446 22.95 25.11 -21.21
CA LEU A 446 23.26 25.62 -19.87
C LEU A 446 22.08 26.41 -19.28
N LYS A 447 21.69 26.07 -18.05
CA LYS A 447 20.66 26.75 -17.25
C LYS A 447 21.14 26.90 -15.82
N ASN A 448 20.84 28.04 -15.20
CA ASN A 448 21.27 28.34 -13.84
C ASN A 448 20.24 27.88 -12.80
N VAL A 449 20.73 27.33 -11.69
CA VAL A 449 19.99 26.99 -10.48
C VAL A 449 20.48 27.90 -9.35
N THR A 450 19.56 28.37 -8.50
CA THR A 450 19.87 29.23 -7.36
C THR A 450 20.76 28.49 -6.35
N ALA A 451 21.85 29.13 -5.91
CA ALA A 451 22.87 28.53 -5.06
C ALA A 451 22.46 28.41 -3.57
N GLY A 452 23.05 27.44 -2.87
CA GLY A 452 23.03 27.31 -1.40
C GLY A 452 21.83 26.57 -0.81
N GLU A 453 21.86 26.35 0.52
CA GLU A 453 20.87 25.50 1.21
C GLU A 453 19.46 26.14 1.30
N LEU A 454 19.36 27.47 1.23
CA LEU A 454 18.08 28.19 1.26
C LEU A 454 17.26 28.03 -0.04
N SER A 455 17.93 27.78 -1.18
CA SER A 455 17.23 27.48 -2.44
C SER A 455 16.73 26.05 -2.51
N LYS A 456 17.13 25.16 -1.59
CA LYS A 456 16.84 23.73 -1.59
C LYS A 456 15.41 23.44 -1.14
N ASN A 457 14.44 23.96 -1.87
CA ASN A 457 13.03 24.06 -1.48
C ASN A 457 12.09 23.69 -2.66
N TRP A 458 10.78 23.72 -2.42
CA TRP A 458 9.78 23.33 -3.41
C TRP A 458 9.75 24.23 -4.65
N GLU A 459 9.97 25.55 -4.50
CA GLU A 459 9.95 26.50 -5.61
C GLU A 459 11.09 26.24 -6.60
N THR A 460 12.30 25.96 -6.11
CA THR A 460 13.43 25.56 -6.96
C THR A 460 13.19 24.22 -7.64
N LEU A 461 12.61 23.23 -6.93
CA LEU A 461 12.24 21.95 -7.51
C LEU A 461 11.23 22.12 -8.66
N GLU A 462 10.18 22.93 -8.46
CA GLU A 462 9.20 23.22 -9.51
C GLU A 462 9.82 23.95 -10.70
N ASN A 463 10.70 24.92 -10.45
CA ASN A 463 11.43 25.63 -11.51
C ASN A 463 12.33 24.69 -12.32
N ILE A 464 13.01 23.74 -11.69
CA ILE A 464 13.80 22.71 -12.39
C ILE A 464 12.89 21.83 -13.26
N LEU A 465 11.75 21.38 -12.74
CA LEU A 465 10.78 20.57 -13.50
C LEU A 465 10.18 21.34 -14.69
N ARG A 466 9.94 22.66 -14.54
CA ARG A 466 9.54 23.55 -15.64
C ARG A 466 10.62 23.68 -16.72
N VAL A 467 11.90 23.67 -16.34
CA VAL A 467 13.02 23.63 -17.30
C VAL A 467 13.06 22.28 -18.03
N PHE A 468 12.81 21.16 -17.37
CA PHE A 468 12.74 19.84 -18.03
C PHE A 468 11.60 19.76 -19.06
N GLU A 469 10.40 20.22 -18.70
CA GLU A 469 9.25 20.20 -19.60
C GLU A 469 9.45 21.15 -20.80
N SER A 470 9.90 22.39 -20.56
CA SER A 470 10.15 23.37 -21.64
C SER A 470 11.35 23.04 -22.54
N THR A 471 12.27 22.18 -22.07
CA THR A 471 13.35 21.62 -22.90
C THR A 471 12.89 20.38 -23.69
N GLY A 472 11.72 19.80 -23.35
CA GLY A 472 11.25 18.56 -23.97
C GLY A 472 12.03 17.33 -23.53
N VAL A 473 12.53 17.31 -22.27
CA VAL A 473 13.29 16.19 -21.73
C VAL A 473 12.50 14.89 -21.90
N SER A 474 13.10 13.95 -22.63
CA SER A 474 12.54 12.62 -22.93
C SER A 474 13.36 11.57 -22.18
N ARG A 475 12.89 10.31 -22.18
CA ARG A 475 13.38 9.29 -21.24
C ARG A 475 14.88 8.96 -21.37
N ASN A 476 15.44 9.08 -22.58
CA ASN A 476 16.83 8.71 -22.87
C ASN A 476 17.62 9.76 -23.69
N GLN A 477 16.97 10.73 -24.34
CA GLN A 477 17.64 11.60 -25.34
C GLN A 477 18.24 12.89 -24.78
N HIS A 478 17.88 13.25 -23.54
CA HIS A 478 18.30 14.50 -22.90
C HIS A 478 18.95 14.17 -21.55
N PRO A 479 20.26 13.86 -21.52
CA PRO A 479 20.97 13.56 -20.27
C PRO A 479 21.05 14.83 -19.42
N ILE A 480 20.63 14.72 -18.17
CA ILE A 480 20.67 15.84 -17.21
C ILE A 480 22.04 15.86 -16.53
N VAL A 481 22.63 17.04 -16.40
CA VAL A 481 23.92 17.21 -15.70
C VAL A 481 23.73 18.18 -14.55
N ALA A 482 23.85 17.68 -13.32
CA ALA A 482 23.78 18.49 -12.10
C ALA A 482 25.19 18.99 -11.74
N LEU A 483 25.43 20.30 -11.86
CA LEU A 483 26.74 20.93 -11.66
C LEU A 483 26.70 21.89 -10.46
N GLY A 484 27.29 21.52 -9.33
CA GLY A 484 27.30 22.40 -8.15
C GLY A 484 27.66 21.75 -6.82
N GLY A 485 27.38 22.45 -5.73
CA GLY A 485 27.40 21.87 -4.37
C GLY A 485 26.17 21.01 -4.08
N GLY A 486 26.20 20.28 -2.95
CA GLY A 486 25.17 19.29 -2.57
C GLY A 486 23.72 19.74 -2.72
N ALA A 487 23.37 20.99 -2.34
CA ALA A 487 22.01 21.52 -2.50
C ALA A 487 21.50 21.53 -3.96
N VAL A 488 22.37 21.76 -4.95
CA VAL A 488 22.02 21.70 -6.38
C VAL A 488 21.99 20.25 -6.86
N LEU A 489 22.94 19.41 -6.44
CA LEU A 489 22.95 17.97 -6.78
C LEU A 489 21.69 17.26 -6.30
N ASP A 490 21.27 17.53 -5.05
CA ASP A 490 20.05 17.02 -4.45
C ASP A 490 18.79 17.52 -5.17
N SER A 491 18.70 18.84 -5.43
CA SER A 491 17.51 19.43 -6.06
C SER A 491 17.31 18.95 -7.50
N VAL A 492 18.39 18.87 -8.28
CA VAL A 492 18.36 18.39 -9.67
C VAL A 492 18.16 16.88 -9.72
N GLY A 493 18.81 16.12 -8.84
CA GLY A 493 18.64 14.67 -8.75
C GLY A 493 17.23 14.25 -8.29
N LEU A 494 16.62 15.02 -7.38
CA LEU A 494 15.21 14.81 -6.98
C LEU A 494 14.27 15.10 -8.15
N ALA A 495 14.51 16.18 -8.90
CA ALA A 495 13.74 16.46 -10.10
C ALA A 495 13.89 15.33 -11.15
N ALA A 496 15.10 14.80 -11.33
CA ALA A 496 15.37 13.71 -12.27
C ALA A 496 14.67 12.40 -11.86
N GLY A 497 14.63 12.08 -10.56
CA GLY A 497 13.91 10.91 -10.04
C GLY A 497 12.38 11.02 -10.13
N LEU A 498 11.84 12.24 -9.98
CA LEU A 498 10.40 12.50 -10.09
C LEU A 498 9.92 12.58 -11.55
N TYR A 499 10.65 13.30 -12.40
CA TYR A 499 10.22 13.60 -13.77
C TYR A 499 10.16 12.32 -14.62
N ARG A 500 9.00 12.10 -15.25
CA ARG A 500 8.65 10.85 -15.97
C ARG A 500 8.86 9.55 -15.16
N ARG A 501 8.96 9.64 -13.82
CA ARG A 501 9.33 8.56 -12.87
C ARG A 501 10.76 8.05 -13.06
N GLY A 502 11.70 8.95 -13.33
CA GLY A 502 13.11 8.66 -13.50
C GLY A 502 13.59 8.97 -14.92
N VAL A 503 14.56 9.89 -15.02
CA VAL A 503 15.33 10.22 -16.23
C VAL A 503 16.84 10.25 -15.91
N PRO A 504 17.71 9.70 -16.77
CA PRO A 504 19.16 9.61 -16.54
C PRO A 504 19.83 10.94 -16.20
N TYR A 505 20.74 10.93 -15.23
CA TYR A 505 21.50 12.13 -14.84
C TYR A 505 22.93 11.84 -14.36
N VAL A 506 23.83 12.80 -14.58
CA VAL A 506 25.23 12.80 -14.13
C VAL A 506 25.41 13.89 -13.07
N ARG A 507 26.20 13.60 -12.03
CA ARG A 507 26.58 14.57 -10.98
C ARG A 507 27.99 15.08 -11.22
N VAL A 508 28.18 16.40 -11.19
CA VAL A 508 29.48 17.07 -11.23
C VAL A 508 29.61 17.97 -9.98
N PRO A 509 30.01 17.40 -8.82
CA PRO A 509 30.26 18.16 -7.61
C PRO A 509 31.35 19.24 -7.75
N THR A 510 31.09 20.42 -7.20
CA THR A 510 32.02 21.56 -7.23
C THR A 510 32.35 22.13 -5.84
N SER A 511 32.10 21.35 -4.77
CA SER A 511 32.51 21.67 -3.40
C SER A 511 33.06 20.42 -2.73
N LEU A 512 33.88 20.59 -1.68
CA LEU A 512 34.52 19.44 -1.02
C LEU A 512 33.50 18.45 -0.42
N VAL A 513 32.43 18.94 0.24
CA VAL A 513 31.28 18.12 0.68
C VAL A 513 30.65 17.36 -0.50
N GLY A 514 30.55 17.99 -1.67
CA GLY A 514 30.09 17.35 -2.89
C GLY A 514 31.00 16.20 -3.31
N LEU A 515 32.32 16.44 -3.35
CA LEU A 515 33.30 15.48 -3.88
C LEU A 515 33.40 14.17 -3.08
N ILE A 516 33.14 14.18 -1.77
CA ILE A 516 33.40 13.03 -0.89
C ILE A 516 32.15 12.45 -0.21
N ASP A 517 31.00 13.13 -0.26
CA ASP A 517 29.77 12.70 0.41
C ASP A 517 28.53 12.90 -0.49
N ALA A 518 28.11 14.16 -0.66
CA ALA A 518 26.78 14.47 -1.19
C ALA A 518 26.58 14.11 -2.67
N SER A 519 27.65 13.89 -3.44
CA SER A 519 27.53 13.37 -4.81
C SER A 519 27.59 11.85 -4.90
N VAL A 520 28.12 11.16 -3.89
CA VAL A 520 28.42 9.73 -3.91
C VAL A 520 27.15 8.91 -3.63
N GLY A 521 26.44 9.20 -2.55
CA GLY A 521 25.28 8.40 -2.13
C GLY A 521 24.01 8.60 -2.96
N ALA A 522 23.12 7.59 -2.96
CA ALA A 522 21.86 7.61 -3.72
C ALA A 522 20.81 8.64 -3.23
N LYS A 523 21.02 9.31 -2.09
CA LYS A 523 20.03 10.26 -1.56
C LYS A 523 19.90 11.48 -2.49
N VAL A 524 18.68 11.99 -2.62
CA VAL A 524 18.33 13.29 -3.22
C VAL A 524 17.13 13.89 -2.46
N ALA A 525 17.16 15.16 -2.07
CA ALA A 525 16.11 15.72 -1.21
C ALA A 525 15.94 17.26 -1.30
N ILE A 526 14.81 17.76 -0.79
CA ILE A 526 14.59 19.17 -0.47
C ILE A 526 14.15 19.39 0.97
N ASN A 527 14.33 20.61 1.43
CA ASN A 527 13.90 21.11 2.74
C ASN A 527 12.43 21.53 2.64
N LEU A 528 11.59 21.05 3.56
CA LEU A 528 10.15 21.32 3.56
C LEU A 528 9.59 21.25 4.98
N PHE A 529 8.50 22.00 5.23
CA PHE A 529 7.83 22.11 6.53
C PHE A 529 8.76 22.57 7.67
N GLY A 530 9.82 23.34 7.37
CA GLY A 530 10.83 23.76 8.33
C GLY A 530 11.91 22.70 8.66
N HIS A 531 11.85 21.52 8.04
CA HIS A 531 12.81 20.43 8.28
C HIS A 531 13.76 20.22 7.08
N LYS A 532 15.03 19.94 7.40
CA LYS A 532 16.06 19.60 6.40
C LYS A 532 15.81 18.21 5.78
N ASN A 533 16.05 18.09 4.48
CA ASN A 533 15.96 16.85 3.68
C ASN A 533 14.65 16.04 3.85
N ARG A 534 13.53 16.70 4.20
CA ARG A 534 12.29 16.03 4.63
C ARG A 534 11.53 15.33 3.50
N VAL A 535 11.70 15.77 2.26
CA VAL A 535 11.07 15.18 1.07
C VAL A 535 12.17 14.83 0.08
N GLY A 536 12.25 13.57 -0.34
CA GLY A 536 13.34 13.08 -1.17
C GLY A 536 13.11 11.68 -1.73
N LEU A 537 14.13 11.17 -2.42
CA LEU A 537 14.18 9.82 -3.01
C LEU A 537 15.56 9.20 -2.76
N PHE A 538 15.63 7.87 -2.91
CA PHE A 538 16.86 7.17 -3.26
C PHE A 538 16.90 7.08 -4.80
N TYR A 539 17.67 7.95 -5.45
CA TYR A 539 17.80 8.02 -6.89
C TYR A 539 19.28 8.22 -7.29
N THR A 540 19.94 7.10 -7.58
CA THR A 540 21.34 7.07 -8.02
C THR A 540 21.53 7.83 -9.34
N PRO A 541 22.65 8.55 -9.51
CA PRO A 541 23.07 9.03 -10.81
C PRO A 541 23.48 7.85 -11.71
N ASN A 542 23.73 8.12 -12.99
CA ASN A 542 24.40 7.19 -13.89
C ASN A 542 25.92 7.26 -13.75
N SER A 543 26.45 8.45 -13.41
CA SER A 543 27.86 8.65 -13.06
C SER A 543 28.06 9.91 -12.22
N VAL A 544 29.17 9.96 -11.51
CA VAL A 544 29.65 11.08 -10.69
C VAL A 544 31.06 11.45 -11.14
N ILE A 545 31.30 12.72 -11.44
CA ILE A 545 32.59 13.21 -11.95
C ILE A 545 33.23 14.14 -10.92
N LEU A 546 34.30 13.66 -10.30
CA LEU A 546 35.04 14.32 -9.24
C LEU A 546 36.26 15.05 -9.83
N ASP A 547 36.18 16.38 -9.94
CA ASP A 547 37.28 17.24 -10.41
C ASP A 547 37.69 18.23 -9.31
N ALA A 548 38.91 18.07 -8.79
CA ALA A 548 39.46 18.92 -7.74
C ALA A 548 39.72 20.37 -8.21
N ALA A 549 39.75 20.65 -9.52
CA ALA A 549 39.99 21.99 -10.04
C ALA A 549 38.90 23.01 -9.66
N PHE A 550 37.67 22.56 -9.36
CA PHE A 550 36.61 23.42 -8.85
C PHE A 550 36.92 24.00 -7.45
N LEU A 551 37.66 23.27 -6.61
CA LEU A 551 37.99 23.71 -5.25
C LEU A 551 38.79 25.01 -5.23
N ARG A 552 39.58 25.29 -6.28
CA ARG A 552 40.38 26.51 -6.45
C ARG A 552 39.58 27.82 -6.29
N THR A 553 38.26 27.78 -6.50
CA THR A 553 37.36 28.93 -6.33
C THR A 553 36.31 28.75 -5.24
N LEU A 554 36.39 27.66 -4.46
CA LEU A 554 35.50 27.42 -3.32
C LEU A 554 35.86 28.39 -2.18
N PRO A 555 34.90 29.17 -1.62
CA PRO A 555 35.22 30.08 -0.52
C PRO A 555 35.74 29.32 0.71
N PRO A 556 36.77 29.82 1.43
CA PRO A 556 37.46 29.05 2.49
C PRO A 556 36.55 28.43 3.57
N ARG A 557 35.46 29.10 3.95
CA ARG A 557 34.48 28.55 4.91
C ARG A 557 33.81 27.26 4.41
N PHE A 558 33.56 27.13 3.11
CA PHE A 558 33.01 25.90 2.51
C PHE A 558 34.08 24.83 2.28
N MET A 559 35.36 25.21 2.16
CA MET A 559 36.48 24.28 2.19
C MET A 559 36.61 23.63 3.59
N ILE A 560 36.65 24.47 4.63
CA ILE A 560 36.64 24.05 6.04
C ILE A 560 35.40 23.19 6.35
N SER A 561 34.22 23.57 5.86
CA SER A 561 33.00 22.77 5.99
C SER A 561 33.11 21.37 5.36
N GLY A 562 33.83 21.20 4.25
CA GLY A 562 34.01 19.88 3.63
C GLY A 562 35.00 18.98 4.39
N LEU A 563 35.96 19.58 5.09
CA LEU A 563 36.90 18.82 5.92
C LEU A 563 36.23 18.16 7.12
N ALA A 564 35.10 18.69 7.60
CA ALA A 564 34.31 18.02 8.64
C ALA A 564 33.79 16.65 8.20
N GLU A 565 33.30 16.53 6.95
CA GLU A 565 32.86 15.24 6.40
C GLU A 565 34.04 14.30 6.13
N MET A 566 35.20 14.85 5.75
CA MET A 566 36.43 14.07 5.60
C MET A 566 36.91 13.50 6.94
N ILE A 567 36.85 14.29 8.03
CA ILE A 567 37.07 13.79 9.40
C ILE A 567 36.04 12.71 9.75
N LYS A 568 34.74 12.96 9.49
CA LYS A 568 33.65 12.02 9.79
C LYS A 568 33.92 10.65 9.17
N ILE A 569 34.15 10.59 7.86
CA ILE A 569 34.32 9.31 7.16
C ILE A 569 35.62 8.59 7.57
N ALA A 570 36.71 9.33 7.76
CA ALA A 570 37.95 8.78 8.29
C ALA A 570 37.76 8.15 9.69
N VAL A 571 37.09 8.87 10.60
CA VAL A 571 36.83 8.39 11.97
C VAL A 571 35.99 7.11 11.99
N VAL A 572 35.02 6.93 11.08
CA VAL A 572 34.10 5.79 11.13
C VAL A 572 34.43 4.64 10.16
N ALA A 573 35.34 4.84 9.21
CA ALA A 573 35.62 3.85 8.16
C ALA A 573 37.10 3.72 7.70
N GLU A 574 37.97 4.72 7.88
CA GLU A 574 39.29 4.72 7.22
C GLU A 574 40.41 5.34 8.10
N THR A 575 41.20 4.47 8.73
CA THR A 575 42.26 4.83 9.69
C THR A 575 43.50 5.46 9.05
N GLU A 576 43.85 5.07 7.83
CA GLU A 576 44.99 5.61 7.08
C GLU A 576 44.67 7.01 6.55
N LEU A 577 43.44 7.22 6.05
CA LEU A 577 42.90 8.55 5.70
C LEU A 577 43.04 9.52 6.88
N PHE A 578 42.68 9.13 8.10
CA PHE A 578 42.84 9.99 9.28
C PHE A 578 44.32 10.30 9.56
N GLY A 579 45.22 9.33 9.41
CA GLY A 579 46.66 9.52 9.56
C GLY A 579 47.27 10.46 8.51
N LEU A 580 46.82 10.34 7.25
CA LEU A 580 47.21 11.23 6.15
C LEU A 580 46.66 12.65 6.36
N MET A 581 45.45 12.80 6.91
CA MET A 581 44.91 14.09 7.31
C MET A 581 45.73 14.75 8.43
N GLU A 582 46.16 14.01 9.46
CA GLU A 582 47.07 14.55 10.49
C GLU A 582 48.43 14.95 9.89
N LEU A 583 49.01 14.11 9.03
CA LEU A 583 50.30 14.34 8.36
C LEU A 583 50.28 15.60 7.48
N HIS A 584 49.18 15.82 6.75
CA HIS A 584 49.01 16.97 5.84
C HIS A 584 48.16 18.10 6.43
N SER A 585 47.92 18.09 7.75
CA SER A 585 47.01 18.99 8.47
C SER A 585 47.20 20.49 8.14
N ALA A 586 48.45 20.94 8.00
CA ALA A 586 48.79 22.32 7.64
C ALA A 586 48.43 22.73 6.18
N CYS A 587 48.07 21.78 5.32
CA CYS A 587 47.76 21.98 3.90
C CYS A 587 46.28 21.71 3.56
N LEU A 588 45.50 21.07 4.45
CA LEU A 588 44.12 20.65 4.16
C LEU A 588 43.17 21.81 3.82
N THR A 589 43.45 23.02 4.29
CA THR A 589 42.62 24.21 4.03
C THR A 589 42.99 24.95 2.74
N ASP A 590 44.08 24.58 2.06
CA ASP A 590 44.48 25.12 0.76
C ASP A 590 43.87 24.29 -0.39
N PRO A 591 43.03 24.89 -1.26
CA PRO A 591 42.54 24.20 -2.45
C PRO A 591 43.62 23.77 -3.45
N SER A 592 44.83 24.35 -3.43
CA SER A 592 45.92 23.97 -4.35
C SER A 592 46.49 22.58 -4.03
N PHE A 593 46.55 22.23 -2.73
CA PHE A 593 46.99 20.91 -2.25
C PHE A 593 46.19 19.76 -2.87
N TYR A 594 44.90 19.95 -3.12
CA TYR A 594 44.00 18.94 -3.73
C TYR A 594 44.26 18.67 -5.22
N ARG A 595 45.24 19.35 -5.82
CA ARG A 595 45.77 19.05 -7.16
C ARG A 595 47.17 18.40 -7.12
N THR A 596 47.66 18.06 -5.93
CA THR A 596 48.86 17.22 -5.72
C THR A 596 48.46 15.76 -5.57
N GLU A 597 49.40 14.83 -5.73
CA GLU A 597 49.14 13.39 -5.59
C GLU A 597 48.62 13.02 -4.18
N PRO A 598 49.17 13.52 -3.05
CA PRO A 598 48.59 13.25 -1.72
C PRO A 598 47.19 13.84 -1.53
N GLY A 599 46.93 15.04 -2.06
CA GLY A 599 45.61 15.67 -1.98
C GLY A 599 44.54 14.95 -2.81
N LEU A 600 44.90 14.40 -3.97
CA LEU A 600 44.04 13.53 -4.76
C LEU A 600 43.83 12.17 -4.07
N GLY A 601 44.87 11.61 -3.44
CA GLY A 601 44.77 10.37 -2.65
C GLY A 601 43.83 10.50 -1.45
N LEU A 602 43.82 11.65 -0.77
CA LEU A 602 42.85 11.97 0.30
C LEU A 602 41.41 12.05 -0.22
N LEU A 603 41.17 12.67 -1.39
CA LEU A 603 39.84 12.69 -2.01
C LEU A 603 39.38 11.29 -2.42
N ALA A 604 40.28 10.48 -3.00
CA ALA A 604 40.01 9.11 -3.41
C ALA A 604 39.60 8.24 -2.21
N ARG A 605 40.39 8.22 -1.15
CA ARG A 605 40.09 7.45 0.08
C ARG A 605 38.80 7.93 0.76
N ALA A 606 38.53 9.23 0.78
CA ALA A 606 37.31 9.76 1.39
C ALA A 606 36.04 9.38 0.60
N ALA A 607 36.07 9.46 -0.73
CA ALA A 607 34.96 9.05 -1.59
C ALA A 607 34.78 7.51 -1.59
N ASP A 608 35.87 6.75 -1.62
CA ASP A 608 35.85 5.28 -1.56
C ASP A 608 35.31 4.76 -0.23
N ALA A 609 35.81 5.26 0.89
CA ALA A 609 35.29 4.93 2.22
C ALA A 609 33.80 5.30 2.39
N MET A 610 33.32 6.36 1.73
CA MET A 610 31.90 6.69 1.66
C MET A 610 31.11 5.65 0.82
N MET A 611 31.63 5.24 -0.34
CA MET A 611 31.01 4.15 -1.14
C MET A 611 30.92 2.85 -0.34
N SER A 612 32.01 2.39 0.27
CA SER A 612 32.02 1.17 1.10
C SER A 612 31.08 1.29 2.31
N SER A 613 30.91 2.49 2.89
CA SER A 613 29.97 2.74 3.99
C SER A 613 28.49 2.77 3.58
N LEU A 614 28.20 2.81 2.28
CA LEU A 614 26.86 2.75 1.70
C LEU A 614 26.57 1.41 1.00
N GLU A 615 27.61 0.61 0.71
CA GLU A 615 27.48 -0.73 0.15
C GLU A 615 26.59 -1.63 1.02
N GLY A 616 25.74 -2.43 0.38
CA GLY A 616 24.75 -3.27 1.07
C GLY A 616 23.61 -2.52 1.79
N ASN A 617 23.69 -1.19 1.94
CA ASN A 617 22.71 -0.38 2.69
C ASN A 617 22.30 0.94 1.98
N LEU A 618 22.40 0.97 0.65
CA LEU A 618 22.17 2.16 -0.18
C LEU A 618 20.76 2.79 -0.01
N TRP A 619 19.77 1.98 0.36
CA TRP A 619 18.38 2.38 0.65
C TRP A 619 18.04 2.45 2.16
N GLU A 620 19.05 2.50 3.03
CA GLU A 620 18.90 2.61 4.49
C GLU A 620 17.99 1.55 5.14
N SER A 621 18.03 0.33 4.60
CA SER A 621 17.29 -0.82 5.16
C SER A 621 17.81 -1.23 6.54
N ASN A 622 19.07 -0.89 6.86
CA ASN A 622 19.56 -0.78 8.23
C ASN A 622 19.73 0.69 8.62
N LEU A 623 19.13 1.08 9.74
CA LEU A 623 19.18 2.43 10.30
C LEU A 623 20.29 2.62 11.36
N GLU A 624 21.05 1.56 11.67
CA GLU A 624 22.35 1.65 12.35
C GLU A 624 23.44 1.91 11.30
N ARG A 625 23.75 3.19 11.07
CA ARG A 625 24.62 3.66 9.99
C ARG A 625 25.83 4.39 10.57
N SER A 626 27.05 3.93 10.28
CA SER A 626 28.27 4.55 10.84
C SER A 626 28.42 6.02 10.42
N VAL A 627 28.02 6.34 9.19
CA VAL A 627 28.02 7.69 8.62
C VAL A 627 26.99 8.66 9.23
N ASP A 628 26.13 8.17 10.16
CA ASP A 628 25.26 9.04 10.97
C ASP A 628 26.00 9.69 12.17
N PHE A 629 27.31 9.44 12.30
CA PHE A 629 28.18 10.15 13.23
C PHE A 629 28.21 11.65 12.87
N GLY A 630 28.04 12.52 13.88
CA GLY A 630 27.85 13.97 13.67
C GLY A 630 26.54 14.36 12.95
N HIS A 631 25.60 13.44 12.77
CA HIS A 631 24.34 13.62 12.03
C HIS A 631 23.07 13.38 12.89
N SER A 632 23.15 13.57 14.20
CA SER A 632 22.04 13.36 15.15
C SER A 632 21.46 14.66 15.73
N LEU A 633 22.22 15.75 15.67
CA LEU A 633 21.92 17.05 16.30
C LEU A 633 22.10 18.22 15.30
N THR A 634 22.74 17.97 14.16
CA THR A 634 23.11 18.95 13.11
C THR A 634 22.00 19.91 12.73
N GLN A 635 20.74 19.45 12.61
CA GLN A 635 19.62 20.27 12.15
C GLN A 635 19.33 21.50 13.05
N VAL A 636 19.56 21.38 14.37
CA VAL A 636 19.35 22.52 15.29
C VAL A 636 20.60 23.39 15.44
N LEU A 637 21.78 22.87 15.07
CA LEU A 637 23.03 23.62 15.00
C LEU A 637 23.10 24.48 13.73
N GLU A 638 22.59 24.01 12.60
CA GLU A 638 22.53 24.79 11.35
C GLU A 638 21.57 26.00 11.42
N THR A 639 20.55 25.94 12.27
CA THR A 639 19.47 26.96 12.37
C THR A 639 19.74 28.09 13.37
N VAL A 640 20.94 28.14 13.97
CA VAL A 640 21.34 29.25 14.86
C VAL A 640 21.57 30.56 14.12
N CYS A 641 21.70 31.66 14.85
CA CYS A 641 22.07 32.97 14.30
C CYS A 641 23.42 33.43 14.89
N PRO A 642 24.44 33.76 14.08
CA PRO A 642 24.50 33.60 12.62
C PRO A 642 24.55 32.12 12.20
N PRO A 643 24.02 31.75 11.02
CA PRO A 643 23.90 30.37 10.60
C PRO A 643 25.25 29.68 10.43
N MET A 644 25.34 28.45 10.96
CA MET A 644 26.46 27.54 10.78
C MET A 644 26.38 26.86 9.41
N THR A 645 27.52 26.54 8.80
CA THR A 645 27.55 25.62 7.66
C THR A 645 27.30 24.18 8.11
N HIS A 646 26.94 23.31 7.18
CA HIS A 646 26.68 21.90 7.46
C HIS A 646 27.86 21.25 8.22
N GLY A 647 29.08 21.39 7.73
CA GLY A 647 30.27 20.80 8.35
C GLY A 647 30.64 21.42 9.71
N GLU A 648 30.38 22.71 9.91
CA GLU A 648 30.51 23.33 11.24
C GLU A 648 29.54 22.70 12.25
N ALA A 649 28.30 22.43 11.84
CA ALA A 649 27.31 21.77 12.68
C ALA A 649 27.65 20.29 12.92
N VAL A 650 28.14 19.57 11.90
CA VAL A 650 28.60 18.17 12.01
C VAL A 650 29.81 18.08 12.93
N ALA A 651 30.75 19.03 12.88
CA ALA A 651 31.91 19.08 13.78
C ALA A 651 31.53 19.20 15.27
N VAL A 652 30.53 20.02 15.58
CA VAL A 652 30.02 20.17 16.97
C VAL A 652 29.30 18.90 17.45
N ASP A 653 28.52 18.25 16.59
CA ASP A 653 27.85 16.98 16.90
C ASP A 653 28.86 15.81 17.05
N MET A 654 29.88 15.73 16.20
CA MET A 654 31.01 14.81 16.37
C MET A 654 31.71 15.02 17.72
N ALA A 655 32.04 16.26 18.09
CA ALA A 655 32.68 16.57 19.36
C ALA A 655 31.80 16.16 20.57
N LEU A 656 30.50 16.40 20.49
CA LEU A 656 29.53 16.04 21.54
C LEU A 656 29.33 14.52 21.66
N SER A 657 29.27 13.82 20.53
CA SER A 657 29.26 12.36 20.46
C SER A 657 30.53 11.75 21.07
N LEU A 658 31.70 12.36 20.87
CA LEU A 658 32.97 11.94 21.47
C LEU A 658 33.01 12.16 22.99
N GLU A 659 32.49 13.28 23.53
CA GLU A 659 32.41 13.48 24.98
C GLU A 659 31.41 12.53 25.66
N ILE A 660 30.28 12.23 25.01
CA ILE A 660 29.33 11.21 25.48
C ILE A 660 30.00 9.82 25.48
N GLY A 661 30.69 9.47 24.40
CA GLY A 661 31.46 8.23 24.30
C GLY A 661 32.57 8.12 25.34
N ARG A 662 33.26 9.22 25.64
CA ARG A 662 34.27 9.34 26.72
C ARG A 662 33.65 9.14 28.10
N ALA A 663 32.52 9.79 28.39
CA ALA A 663 31.80 9.63 29.66
C ALA A 663 31.32 8.18 29.87
N ARG A 664 30.84 7.53 28.80
CA ARG A 664 30.43 6.11 28.78
C ARG A 664 31.60 5.11 28.74
N ARG A 665 32.86 5.57 28.67
CA ARG A 665 34.08 4.75 28.50
C ARG A 665 34.09 3.89 27.24
N ILE A 666 33.30 4.25 26.23
CA ILE A 666 33.29 3.62 24.91
C ILE A 666 34.42 4.21 24.05
N THR A 667 34.58 5.53 24.11
CA THR A 667 35.68 6.26 23.46
C THR A 667 36.79 6.49 24.48
N ALA A 668 38.02 6.09 24.16
CA ALA A 668 39.16 6.39 25.01
C ALA A 668 39.46 7.91 25.01
N SER A 669 39.80 8.50 26.16
CA SER A 669 40.00 9.96 26.26
C SER A 669 41.03 10.48 25.25
N HIS A 670 42.17 9.81 25.12
CA HIS A 670 43.23 10.21 24.16
C HIS A 670 42.77 10.19 22.70
N LEU A 671 41.76 9.37 22.37
CA LEU A 671 41.18 9.25 21.03
C LEU A 671 40.20 10.39 20.76
N ALA A 672 39.30 10.67 21.71
CA ALA A 672 38.44 11.84 21.68
C ALA A 672 39.27 13.12 21.58
N ASP A 673 40.32 13.27 22.40
CA ASP A 673 41.24 14.41 22.35
C ASP A 673 41.97 14.52 21.01
N ARG A 674 42.33 13.40 20.36
CA ARG A 674 42.97 13.38 19.03
C ARG A 674 42.04 13.93 17.95
N ILE A 675 40.81 13.43 17.89
CA ILE A 675 39.81 13.86 16.89
C ILE A 675 39.39 15.32 17.15
N ILE A 676 39.16 15.70 18.40
CA ILE A 676 38.80 17.07 18.79
C ILE A 676 39.95 18.06 18.49
N ARG A 677 41.22 17.66 18.67
CA ARG A 677 42.37 18.46 18.21
C ARG A 677 42.37 18.64 16.69
N MET A 678 42.08 17.58 15.91
CA MET A 678 42.04 17.66 14.45
C MET A 678 40.95 18.62 13.95
N ILE A 679 39.75 18.54 14.54
CA ILE A 679 38.63 19.46 14.29
C ILE A 679 39.08 20.92 14.54
N ARG A 680 39.68 21.20 15.70
CA ARG A 680 40.19 22.54 16.06
C ARG A 680 41.31 23.02 15.13
N ALA A 681 42.24 22.14 14.73
CA ALA A 681 43.38 22.49 13.88
C ALA A 681 42.98 22.95 12.47
N ILE A 682 41.86 22.43 11.96
CA ILE A 682 41.24 22.86 10.69
C ILE A 682 40.44 24.18 10.83
N GLY A 683 40.18 24.64 12.07
CA GLY A 683 39.37 25.82 12.36
C GLY A 683 37.86 25.56 12.46
N LEU A 684 37.45 24.29 12.65
CA LEU A 684 36.05 23.94 12.88
C LEU A 684 35.63 24.15 14.35
N PRO A 685 34.38 24.57 14.61
CA PRO A 685 33.85 24.69 15.96
C PRO A 685 33.58 23.33 16.60
N VAL A 686 33.64 23.31 17.93
CA VAL A 686 33.42 22.14 18.80
C VAL A 686 32.28 22.36 19.81
N HIS A 687 31.72 23.57 19.83
CA HIS A 687 30.63 24.01 20.69
C HIS A 687 29.88 25.14 19.97
N SER A 688 28.64 25.45 20.41
CA SER A 688 27.92 26.64 19.96
C SER A 688 27.19 27.28 21.15
N PRO A 689 27.45 28.54 21.52
CA PRO A 689 26.75 29.22 22.61
C PRO A 689 25.27 29.50 22.28
N ASN A 690 24.88 29.35 21.01
CA ASN A 690 23.55 29.68 20.49
C ASN A 690 22.57 28.49 20.50
N VAL A 691 22.93 27.36 21.13
CA VAL A 691 22.04 26.20 21.29
C VAL A 691 21.96 25.77 22.76
N SER A 692 20.74 25.62 23.25
CA SER A 692 20.45 25.06 24.58
C SER A 692 20.42 23.52 24.56
N VAL A 693 20.65 22.90 25.72
CA VAL A 693 20.56 21.43 25.86
C VAL A 693 19.14 20.91 25.54
N ASP A 694 18.09 21.71 25.76
CA ASP A 694 16.72 21.35 25.39
C ASP A 694 16.52 21.29 23.87
N GLN A 695 17.13 22.21 23.11
CA GLN A 695 17.15 22.15 21.65
C GLN A 695 17.92 20.92 21.14
N LEU A 696 19.06 20.57 21.75
CA LEU A 696 19.81 19.36 21.41
C LEU A 696 19.03 18.09 21.75
N MET A 697 18.37 18.02 22.91
CA MET A 697 17.46 16.90 23.24
C MET A 697 16.32 16.77 22.22
N GLY A 698 15.71 17.89 21.80
CA GLY A 698 14.68 17.90 20.77
C GLY A 698 15.17 17.35 19.44
N ALA A 699 16.35 17.79 18.97
CA ALA A 699 16.98 17.27 17.76
C ALA A 699 17.26 15.76 17.84
N LEU A 700 17.74 15.26 19.00
CA LEU A 700 17.98 13.84 19.21
C LEU A 700 16.68 13.00 19.17
N MET A 701 15.56 13.54 19.64
CA MET A 701 14.26 12.86 19.54
C MET A 701 13.73 12.85 18.10
N GLU A 702 13.96 13.91 17.32
CA GLU A 702 13.61 13.93 15.89
C GLU A 702 14.50 12.96 15.08
N ALA A 703 15.80 12.88 15.39
CA ALA A 703 16.68 11.87 14.84
C ALA A 703 16.24 10.45 15.21
N ALA A 704 15.77 10.22 16.45
CA ALA A 704 15.19 8.94 16.86
C ALA A 704 13.91 8.60 16.07
N SER A 705 13.04 9.58 15.81
CA SER A 705 11.85 9.44 14.96
C SER A 705 12.24 8.98 13.55
N HIS A 706 13.20 9.68 12.92
CA HIS A 706 13.74 9.32 11.60
C HIS A 706 14.37 7.91 11.56
N ARG A 707 15.06 7.51 12.63
CA ARG A 707 15.71 6.19 12.77
C ARG A 707 14.78 5.08 13.30
N GLY A 708 13.47 5.26 13.17
CA GLY A 708 12.46 4.22 13.45
C GLY A 708 12.15 4.03 14.95
N GLY A 709 12.16 5.13 15.72
CA GLY A 709 11.85 5.15 17.16
C GLY A 709 13.04 4.99 18.10
N TRP A 710 14.27 4.95 17.58
CA TRP A 710 15.49 4.66 18.35
C TRP A 710 16.57 5.69 18.02
N GLN A 711 17.23 6.28 19.03
CA GLN A 711 18.21 7.36 18.81
C GLN A 711 19.38 6.91 17.92
N ARG A 712 19.86 5.67 18.11
CA ARG A 712 21.01 5.04 17.42
C ARG A 712 22.21 6.00 17.26
N LEU A 713 22.55 6.72 18.33
CA LEU A 713 23.70 7.64 18.32
C LEU A 713 24.99 6.81 18.17
N PRO A 714 25.83 7.04 17.14
CA PRO A 714 27.05 6.27 16.94
C PRO A 714 28.17 6.79 17.85
N LEU A 715 28.67 5.95 18.76
CA LEU A 715 29.79 6.28 19.66
C LEU A 715 31.07 5.55 19.23
N ILE A 716 32.14 6.31 19.04
CA ILE A 716 33.41 5.82 18.46
C ILE A 716 34.20 4.97 19.46
N ARG A 717 34.64 3.77 19.06
CA ARG A 717 35.58 2.94 19.84
C ARG A 717 37.03 3.18 19.44
N GLY A 718 37.29 3.08 18.13
CA GLY A 718 38.56 3.36 17.45
C GLY A 718 38.30 4.08 16.12
N ILE A 719 39.33 4.70 15.54
CA ILE A 719 39.23 5.32 14.21
C ILE A 719 39.25 4.20 13.15
N GLY A 720 38.21 4.14 12.32
CA GLY A 720 37.99 3.05 11.36
C GLY A 720 37.37 1.79 11.98
N GLU A 721 36.99 1.81 13.27
CA GLU A 721 36.22 0.73 13.89
C GLU A 721 34.71 0.99 13.79
N PRO A 722 33.88 -0.06 13.58
CA PRO A 722 32.43 0.06 13.67
C PRO A 722 31.98 0.67 15.02
N PRO A 723 31.17 1.74 15.03
CA PRO A 723 30.77 2.43 16.24
C PRO A 723 29.77 1.62 17.08
N VAL A 724 29.68 1.95 18.36
CA VAL A 724 28.66 1.43 19.27
C VAL A 724 27.42 2.32 19.17
N PHE A 725 26.34 1.82 18.58
CA PHE A 725 25.07 2.53 18.53
C PHE A 725 24.37 2.47 19.91
N VAL A 726 23.92 3.61 20.42
CA VAL A 726 23.17 3.70 21.68
C VAL A 726 21.84 4.43 21.50
N SER A 727 20.83 4.08 22.31
CA SER A 727 19.48 4.66 22.21
C SER A 727 18.89 5.12 23.55
N ASP A 728 19.73 5.27 24.57
CA ASP A 728 19.37 5.58 25.95
C ASP A 728 20.04 6.87 26.48
N ILE A 729 20.51 7.76 25.59
CA ILE A 729 21.10 9.05 25.98
C ILE A 729 20.08 9.87 26.77
N LYS A 730 20.50 10.37 27.93
CA LYS A 730 19.69 11.17 28.84
C LYS A 730 20.13 12.63 28.82
N ARG A 731 19.20 13.53 29.14
CA ARG A 731 19.45 14.98 29.29
C ARG A 731 20.66 15.29 30.20
N GLY A 732 20.86 14.52 31.27
CA GLY A 732 22.02 14.69 32.17
C GLY A 732 23.36 14.48 31.45
N GLU A 733 23.52 13.35 30.76
CA GLU A 733 24.73 13.03 29.98
C GLU A 733 25.00 14.08 28.91
N LEU A 734 23.96 14.52 28.20
CA LEU A 734 24.05 15.58 27.18
C LEU A 734 24.44 16.93 27.81
N THR A 735 23.93 17.25 29.00
CA THR A 735 24.29 18.48 29.75
C THR A 735 25.76 18.47 30.15
N GLU A 736 26.24 17.36 30.73
CA GLU A 736 27.63 17.23 31.16
C GLU A 736 28.61 17.29 29.98
N ALA A 737 28.28 16.63 28.87
CA ALA A 737 29.10 16.63 27.67
C ALA A 737 29.13 18.03 26.99
N TRP A 738 28.00 18.74 26.95
CA TRP A 738 27.92 20.10 26.42
C TRP A 738 28.73 21.10 27.27
N ALA A 739 28.66 20.99 28.60
CA ALA A 739 29.42 21.84 29.52
C ALA A 739 30.95 21.61 29.43
N ARG A 740 31.40 20.38 29.14
CA ARG A 740 32.82 20.10 28.85
C ARG A 740 33.29 20.82 27.58
N LEU A 741 32.51 20.73 26.51
CA LEU A 741 32.82 21.39 25.24
C LEU A 741 32.80 22.91 25.34
N GLU A 742 31.91 23.49 26.17
CA GLU A 742 31.94 24.92 26.47
C GLU A 742 33.25 25.32 27.19
N LEU A 743 33.67 24.56 28.20
CA LEU A 743 34.92 24.81 28.94
C LEU A 743 36.16 24.63 28.08
N GLU A 744 36.16 23.71 27.11
CA GLU A 744 37.26 23.58 26.16
C GLU A 744 37.22 24.62 25.03
N GLY A 745 36.02 25.01 24.55
CA GLY A 745 35.84 26.06 23.55
C GLY A 745 36.25 27.45 24.05
N ARG A 746 36.19 27.68 25.37
CA ARG A 746 36.69 28.89 26.04
C ARG A 746 38.21 28.89 26.29
N ARG A 747 38.98 27.91 25.78
CA ARG A 747 40.46 27.85 25.88
C ARG A 747 41.15 28.22 24.55
N LEU A 748 40.53 29.10 23.78
CA LEU A 748 41.01 29.69 22.52
C LEU A 748 41.33 31.16 22.74
#